data_AF-A0A2H5BCL4-F1
#
_entry.id   AF-A0A2H5BCL4-F1
#
_cell.length_a   1.000
_cell.length_b   1.000
_cell.length_c   1.000
_cell.angle_alpha   90.00
_cell.angle_beta   90.00
_cell.angle_gamma   90.00
#
_symmetry.space_group_name_H-M   'P 1'
#
loop_
_entity.id
_entity.type
_entity.pdbx_description
1 polymer ?
#
loop_
_entity_poly.entity_id
_entity_poly.type
_entity_poly.pdbx_seq_one_letter_code
_entity_poly.pdbx_strand_id
1 'polypeptide(L)'
;MAVISRVITAALSAGILLFYAGGRYRHRVRYVPRPAPHWHDVGPEAAELRRRARRWRLVVLTRRGLLIAGGYLAFFFLVTRLREPDGDGSGAWYLLVPGSVVLGLALTPLCRRLAHPMYSPPRGSGARDRHSLSGSLARTGAGLIFYPVLVYLVPVVAALTAVPVLGLLSGSLDLLGLLAVAVGWLLLLAYARVLRRIDQWALRHRSPQVTAVLAADPRPYFLYLRTFQDDAVELRAGPVNRRGLITALSFRRRLPFEEVVAWRFQHFGPLVAGNDPSAAGLASLGAAKLFLSTFPRDRWKVEIEQYARASRAVVLSAAPVKLGDGFQYELQMIGERMPPHPLVLLVPPDRPWTPWTTIRSLLLRRPPQADVAERWGEFCCFVNGWPVFQGIYELNPTGAAHVLLYLPDEGWSVWGAAQRTEWTYAVAIMRAMAHAERGYPDRQVSPAIQPTAPHRPATPATVRWAIGLMVSAMLLYLPATVQLAHLVRRSEQLATYPQTVDSFAALLAVELTVSFAGWLPITWLCARGSARARSAATVALGIGFLVTLLVIGRIQGAGPRALTVLFLAPALASVVLLWRGESLRYFDPTREPPPTAPPPPAAEPPPLAEEPPPGTLPKLGPERHRTSWREVPRTVQAAVLLMAAGMAALTLAGYLLTFRLLHAAQAPAASTDDINGQLRQTSSALGAVAVALTAVIALACWVWVATQCRRGHPRGRVAATVTGSLMTVAASLRALLTPADLPLTACCAVLALTALTALLLLWHRGSKRHFATDQNEQQPRPPTRR
;
A
#
# COMPACT_ATOMS: atom_id res chain seq x y z
N MET A 1 -45.98 -4.40 4.33
CA MET A 1 -44.52 -4.56 4.50
C MET A 1 -43.90 -5.60 3.55
N ALA A 2 -44.40 -6.85 3.46
CA ALA A 2 -43.85 -7.87 2.56
C ALA A 2 -43.81 -7.47 1.07
N VAL A 3 -44.87 -6.82 0.56
CA VAL A 3 -44.91 -6.29 -0.81
C VAL A 3 -43.85 -5.21 -1.03
N ILE A 4 -43.68 -4.28 -0.08
CA ILE A 4 -42.67 -3.21 -0.14
C ILE A 4 -41.25 -3.80 -0.16
N SER A 5 -40.98 -4.81 0.66
CA SER A 5 -39.67 -5.52 0.67
C SER A 5 -39.36 -6.22 -0.66
N ARG A 6 -40.36 -6.88 -1.27
CA ARG A 6 -40.21 -7.51 -2.60
C ARG A 6 -39.96 -6.48 -3.69
N VAL A 7 -40.66 -5.36 -3.67
CA VAL A 7 -40.47 -4.25 -4.64
C VAL A 7 -39.07 -3.64 -4.51
N ILE A 8 -38.60 -3.38 -3.28
CA ILE A 8 -37.25 -2.84 -3.04
C ILE A 8 -36.18 -3.83 -3.50
N THR A 9 -36.35 -5.13 -3.22
CA THR A 9 -35.39 -6.17 -3.63
C THR A 9 -35.33 -6.33 -5.15
N ALA A 10 -36.48 -6.33 -5.81
CA ALA A 10 -36.57 -6.38 -7.27
C ALA A 10 -35.93 -5.13 -7.89
N ALA A 11 -36.19 -3.94 -7.35
CA ALA A 11 -35.61 -2.68 -7.82
C ALA A 11 -34.08 -2.64 -7.64
N LEU A 12 -33.56 -3.12 -6.50
CA LEU A 12 -32.11 -3.20 -6.26
C LEU A 12 -31.44 -4.22 -7.18
N SER A 13 -32.05 -5.39 -7.37
CA SER A 13 -31.53 -6.44 -8.25
C SER A 13 -31.52 -5.99 -9.72
N ALA A 14 -32.62 -5.39 -10.18
CA ALA A 14 -32.72 -4.79 -11.50
C ALA A 14 -31.72 -3.64 -11.67
N GLY A 15 -31.55 -2.79 -10.66
CA GLY A 15 -30.55 -1.72 -10.63
C GLY A 15 -29.12 -2.26 -10.79
N ILE A 16 -28.75 -3.32 -10.06
CA ILE A 16 -27.44 -3.97 -10.17
C ILE A 16 -27.24 -4.61 -11.56
N LEU A 17 -28.24 -5.29 -12.08
CA LEU A 17 -28.18 -5.92 -13.42
C LEU A 17 -28.09 -4.86 -14.52
N LEU A 18 -28.89 -3.81 -14.49
CA LEU A 18 -28.83 -2.69 -15.43
C LEU A 18 -27.50 -1.96 -15.33
N PHE A 19 -26.97 -1.79 -14.12
CA PHE A 19 -25.64 -1.21 -13.90
C PHE A 19 -24.52 -2.08 -14.48
N TYR A 20 -24.59 -3.40 -14.27
CA TYR A 20 -23.63 -4.34 -14.82
C TYR A 20 -23.74 -4.45 -16.35
N ALA A 21 -24.95 -4.51 -16.89
CA ALA A 21 -25.25 -4.57 -18.32
C ALA A 21 -24.86 -3.26 -19.02
N GLY A 22 -25.20 -2.10 -18.46
CA GLY A 22 -24.84 -0.77 -18.96
C GLY A 22 -23.33 -0.55 -18.96
N GLY A 23 -22.64 -0.98 -17.90
CA GLY A 23 -21.18 -1.04 -17.87
C GLY A 23 -20.62 -1.93 -18.98
N ARG A 24 -21.23 -3.09 -19.25
CA ARG A 24 -20.78 -4.00 -20.32
C ARG A 24 -21.06 -3.46 -21.73
N TYR A 25 -22.18 -2.77 -21.93
CA TYR A 25 -22.61 -2.21 -23.22
C TYR A 25 -21.74 -1.03 -23.65
N ARG A 26 -21.54 -0.04 -22.78
CA ARG A 26 -20.68 1.13 -23.07
C ARG A 26 -19.21 0.78 -23.28
N HIS A 27 -18.76 -0.38 -22.80
CA HIS A 27 -17.41 -0.89 -23.10
C HIS A 27 -17.26 -1.49 -24.51
N ARG A 28 -18.25 -1.33 -25.39
CA ARG A 28 -18.20 -1.66 -26.81
C ARG A 28 -18.13 -0.42 -27.70
N VAL A 29 -17.50 0.67 -27.24
CA VAL A 29 -17.11 1.74 -28.19
C VAL A 29 -16.27 1.09 -29.28
N ARG A 30 -16.78 1.14 -30.50
CA ARG A 30 -16.11 0.65 -31.70
C ARG A 30 -15.65 1.89 -32.46
N TYR A 31 -14.35 2.05 -32.60
CA TYR A 31 -13.81 3.00 -33.56
C TYR A 31 -13.95 2.38 -34.95
N VAL A 32 -14.24 3.20 -35.95
CA VAL A 32 -14.26 2.75 -37.34
C VAL A 32 -12.84 2.89 -37.86
N PRO A 33 -12.12 1.78 -38.15
CA PRO A 33 -10.83 1.87 -38.83
C PRO A 33 -11.06 2.54 -40.17
N ARG A 34 -10.37 3.64 -40.44
CA ARG A 34 -10.31 4.21 -41.79
C ARG A 34 -9.01 3.72 -42.40
N PRO A 35 -9.04 3.01 -43.56
CA PRO A 35 -7.82 2.58 -44.20
C PRO A 35 -7.00 3.82 -44.57
N ALA A 36 -5.85 3.97 -43.90
CA ALA A 36 -4.79 4.87 -44.30
C ALA A 36 -3.71 4.07 -45.05
N PRO A 37 -2.86 4.69 -45.86
CA PRO A 37 -1.64 4.06 -46.36
C PRO A 37 -0.89 3.42 -45.17
N HIS A 38 -0.42 2.18 -45.34
CA HIS A 38 0.28 1.44 -44.27
C HIS A 38 -0.56 1.16 -43.01
N TRP A 39 -1.89 1.13 -43.12
CA TRP A 39 -2.77 0.65 -42.06
C TRP A 39 -2.79 -0.87 -41.97
N HIS A 40 -2.59 -1.38 -40.76
CA HIS A 40 -2.65 -2.81 -40.44
C HIS A 40 -3.72 -3.07 -39.36
N ASP A 41 -4.82 -3.73 -39.73
CA ASP A 41 -5.84 -4.14 -38.77
C ASP A 41 -5.37 -5.34 -37.93
N VAL A 42 -5.24 -5.14 -36.62
CA VAL A 42 -4.84 -6.19 -35.67
C VAL A 42 -6.03 -6.86 -34.99
N GLY A 43 -7.26 -6.45 -35.31
CA GLY A 43 -8.50 -6.98 -34.73
C GLY A 43 -8.64 -8.51 -34.81
N PRO A 44 -8.50 -9.13 -36.00
CA PRO A 44 -8.64 -10.58 -36.18
C PRO A 44 -7.62 -11.37 -35.36
N GLU A 45 -6.35 -10.98 -35.40
CA GLU A 45 -5.28 -11.64 -34.67
C GLU A 45 -5.43 -11.46 -33.15
N ALA A 46 -5.85 -10.27 -32.69
CA ALA A 46 -6.15 -10.05 -31.29
C ALA A 46 -7.33 -10.90 -30.79
N ALA A 47 -8.33 -11.16 -31.64
CA ALA A 47 -9.45 -12.05 -31.32
C ALA A 47 -8.98 -13.50 -31.15
N GLU A 48 -8.08 -13.98 -32.02
CA GLU A 48 -7.50 -15.32 -31.92
C GLU A 48 -6.62 -15.46 -30.68
N LEU A 49 -5.73 -14.50 -30.46
CA LEU A 49 -4.88 -14.42 -29.26
C LEU A 49 -5.75 -14.45 -27.99
N ARG A 50 -6.86 -13.70 -27.97
CA ARG A 50 -7.83 -13.70 -26.86
C ARG A 50 -8.53 -15.06 -26.67
N ARG A 51 -8.89 -15.78 -27.75
CA ARG A 51 -9.48 -17.13 -27.66
C ARG A 51 -8.47 -18.10 -27.03
N ARG A 52 -7.23 -18.10 -27.51
CA ARG A 52 -6.13 -18.90 -26.94
C ARG A 52 -5.89 -18.57 -25.47
N ALA A 53 -5.86 -17.29 -25.11
CA ALA A 53 -5.70 -16.84 -23.72
C ALA A 53 -6.80 -17.38 -22.79
N ARG A 54 -8.05 -17.42 -23.26
CA ARG A 54 -9.17 -17.95 -22.48
C ARG A 54 -9.03 -19.45 -22.24
N ARG A 55 -8.67 -20.22 -23.27
CA ARG A 55 -8.41 -21.66 -23.16
C ARG A 55 -7.26 -21.92 -22.17
N TRP A 56 -6.13 -21.22 -22.34
CA TRP A 56 -4.99 -21.31 -21.42
C TRP A 56 -5.40 -20.99 -19.97
N ARG A 57 -6.14 -19.89 -19.76
CA ARG A 57 -6.59 -19.48 -18.43
C ARG A 57 -7.49 -20.52 -17.79
N LEU A 58 -8.43 -21.10 -18.54
CA LEU A 58 -9.30 -22.16 -18.04
C LEU A 58 -8.46 -23.32 -17.50
N VAL A 59 -7.51 -23.81 -18.30
CA VAL A 59 -6.61 -24.90 -17.89
C VAL A 59 -5.77 -24.53 -16.66
N VAL A 60 -5.20 -23.32 -16.61
CA VAL A 60 -4.41 -22.85 -15.46
C VAL A 60 -5.26 -22.73 -14.19
N LEU A 61 -6.48 -22.22 -14.30
CA LEU A 61 -7.39 -22.11 -13.16
C LEU A 61 -7.85 -23.48 -12.69
N THR A 62 -8.18 -24.40 -13.59
CA THR A 62 -8.51 -25.79 -13.23
C THR A 62 -7.34 -26.45 -12.52
N ARG A 63 -6.12 -26.35 -13.07
CA ARG A 63 -4.89 -26.84 -12.44
C ARG A 63 -4.70 -26.29 -11.02
N ARG A 64 -4.78 -24.97 -10.86
CA ARG A 64 -4.60 -24.34 -9.53
C ARG A 64 -5.73 -24.69 -8.58
N GLY A 65 -6.97 -24.74 -9.06
CA GLY A 65 -8.14 -25.14 -8.29
C GLY A 65 -7.98 -26.55 -7.73
N LEU A 66 -7.54 -27.50 -8.56
CA LEU A 66 -7.27 -28.87 -8.15
C LEU A 66 -6.13 -28.96 -7.11
N LEU A 67 -5.03 -28.24 -7.29
CA LEU A 67 -3.93 -28.21 -6.33
C LEU A 67 -4.34 -27.59 -4.98
N ILE A 68 -5.11 -26.50 -5.01
CA ILE A 68 -5.61 -25.84 -3.79
C ILE A 68 -6.63 -26.74 -3.09
N ALA A 69 -7.56 -27.35 -3.85
CA ALA A 69 -8.53 -28.28 -3.31
C ALA A 69 -7.82 -29.47 -2.65
N GLY A 70 -6.83 -30.07 -3.31
CA GLY A 70 -6.02 -31.15 -2.73
C GLY A 70 -5.30 -30.74 -1.44
N GLY A 71 -4.67 -29.57 -1.42
CA GLY A 71 -4.02 -29.03 -0.21
C GLY A 71 -5.01 -28.74 0.92
N TYR A 72 -6.20 -28.22 0.60
CA TYR A 72 -7.25 -27.97 1.59
C TYR A 72 -7.82 -29.27 2.16
N LEU A 73 -8.11 -30.24 1.29
CA LEU A 73 -8.58 -31.57 1.71
C LEU A 73 -7.53 -32.28 2.57
N ALA A 74 -6.24 -32.18 2.22
CA ALA A 74 -5.14 -32.73 3.02
C ALA A 74 -5.07 -32.09 4.42
N PHE A 75 -5.21 -30.76 4.48
CA PHE A 75 -5.19 -30.04 5.76
C PHE A 75 -6.41 -30.40 6.61
N PHE A 76 -7.61 -30.41 6.02
CA PHE A 76 -8.83 -30.79 6.73
C PHE A 76 -8.73 -32.22 7.25
N PHE A 77 -8.27 -33.16 6.41
CA PHE A 77 -8.03 -34.55 6.80
C PHE A 77 -7.01 -34.65 7.95
N LEU A 78 -5.93 -33.89 7.90
CA LEU A 78 -4.94 -33.84 8.98
C LEU A 78 -5.57 -33.34 10.29
N VAL A 79 -6.36 -32.27 10.24
CA VAL A 79 -7.04 -31.70 11.42
C VAL A 79 -8.06 -32.69 11.99
N THR A 80 -8.86 -33.36 11.15
CA THR A 80 -9.83 -34.35 11.61
C THR A 80 -9.13 -35.59 12.19
N ARG A 81 -8.05 -36.06 11.56
CA ARG A 81 -7.28 -37.22 12.03
C ARG A 81 -6.51 -36.94 13.32
N LEU A 82 -6.07 -35.69 13.54
CA LEU A 82 -5.50 -35.25 14.82
C LEU A 82 -6.56 -35.14 15.93
N ARG A 83 -7.84 -34.96 15.57
CA ARG A 83 -8.95 -34.86 16.54
C ARG A 83 -9.49 -36.22 16.95
N GLU A 84 -9.57 -37.16 16.00
CA GLU A 84 -10.10 -38.51 16.19
C GLU A 84 -9.11 -39.52 15.59
N PRO A 85 -8.06 -39.93 16.34
CA PRO A 85 -7.06 -40.87 15.86
C PRO A 85 -7.66 -42.24 15.52
N ASP A 86 -8.69 -42.65 16.28
CA ASP A 86 -9.32 -43.98 16.21
C ASP A 86 -10.61 -44.00 15.36
N GLY A 87 -10.98 -42.87 14.75
CA GLY A 87 -12.12 -42.85 13.84
C GLY A 87 -11.82 -43.70 12.60
N ASP A 88 -12.72 -44.64 12.26
CA ASP A 88 -12.78 -45.39 10.99
C ASP A 88 -13.04 -44.44 9.81
N GLY A 89 -12.13 -43.50 9.62
CA GLY A 89 -12.19 -42.47 8.60
C GLY A 89 -12.16 -43.14 7.23
N SER A 90 -13.28 -43.02 6.53
CA SER A 90 -13.51 -43.59 5.21
C SER A 90 -12.29 -43.42 4.28
N GLY A 91 -11.83 -44.54 3.70
CA GLY A 91 -10.64 -44.59 2.84
C GLY A 91 -10.69 -43.66 1.61
N ALA A 92 -11.86 -43.08 1.32
CA ALA A 92 -12.07 -42.10 0.24
C ALA A 92 -11.12 -40.89 0.32
N TRP A 93 -10.74 -40.44 1.52
CA TRP A 93 -9.82 -39.30 1.67
C TRP A 93 -8.42 -39.59 1.12
N TYR A 94 -7.95 -40.83 1.21
CA TYR A 94 -6.65 -41.25 0.68
C TYR A 94 -6.61 -41.25 -0.86
N LEU A 95 -7.76 -41.24 -1.53
CA LEU A 95 -7.82 -41.15 -2.99
C LEU A 95 -8.07 -39.71 -3.47
N LEU A 96 -8.92 -38.95 -2.78
CA LEU A 96 -9.29 -37.58 -3.19
C LEU A 96 -8.12 -36.59 -3.09
N VAL A 97 -7.30 -36.69 -2.04
CA VAL A 97 -6.16 -35.78 -1.83
C VAL A 97 -5.07 -35.98 -2.90
N PRO A 98 -4.45 -37.17 -3.05
CA PRO A 98 -3.44 -37.37 -4.08
C PRO A 98 -4.04 -37.30 -5.49
N GLY A 99 -5.28 -37.76 -5.71
CA GLY A 99 -5.95 -37.69 -7.01
C GLY A 99 -6.10 -36.26 -7.53
N SER A 100 -6.51 -35.32 -6.68
CA SER A 100 -6.61 -33.90 -7.05
C SER A 100 -5.24 -33.25 -7.30
N VAL A 101 -4.21 -33.62 -6.54
CA VAL A 101 -2.83 -33.14 -6.76
C VAL A 101 -2.27 -33.68 -8.08
N VAL A 102 -2.37 -34.99 -8.33
CA VAL A 102 -1.90 -35.65 -9.56
C VAL A 102 -2.61 -35.09 -10.78
N LEU A 103 -3.94 -34.95 -10.75
CA LEU A 103 -4.70 -34.36 -11.85
C LEU A 103 -4.28 -32.90 -12.11
N GLY A 104 -4.05 -32.12 -11.05
CA GLY A 104 -3.51 -30.77 -11.15
C GLY A 104 -2.12 -30.74 -11.82
N LEU A 105 -1.24 -31.66 -11.45
CA LEU A 105 0.10 -31.79 -12.05
C LEU A 105 0.04 -32.25 -13.51
N ALA A 106 -0.85 -33.20 -13.85
CA ALA A 106 -1.06 -33.71 -15.20
C ALA A 106 -1.54 -32.64 -16.20
N LEU A 107 -2.16 -31.55 -15.73
CA LEU A 107 -2.54 -30.39 -16.57
C LEU A 107 -1.35 -29.48 -16.92
N THR A 108 -0.17 -29.69 -16.34
CA THR A 108 1.02 -28.83 -16.56
C THR A 108 1.52 -28.81 -18.02
N PRO A 109 1.65 -29.95 -18.74
CA PRO A 109 2.05 -29.95 -20.14
C PRO A 109 1.07 -29.19 -21.04
N LEU A 110 -0.25 -29.33 -20.79
CA LEU A 110 -1.28 -28.59 -21.50
C LEU A 110 -1.17 -27.07 -21.24
N CYS A 111 -0.89 -26.68 -20.00
CA CYS A 111 -0.61 -25.28 -19.67
C CYS A 111 0.59 -24.73 -20.45
N ARG A 112 1.65 -25.53 -20.62
CA ARG A 112 2.86 -25.15 -21.38
C ARG A 112 2.56 -25.04 -22.88
N ARG A 113 1.84 -26.00 -23.47
CA ARG A 113 1.45 -25.97 -24.90
C ARG A 113 0.56 -24.77 -25.25
N LEU A 114 -0.39 -24.46 -24.37
CA LEU A 114 -1.32 -23.34 -24.57
C LEU A 114 -0.69 -21.97 -24.27
N ALA A 115 0.44 -21.93 -23.55
CA ALA A 115 1.15 -20.68 -23.26
C ALA A 115 1.66 -20.06 -24.57
N HIS A 116 1.35 -18.79 -24.77
CA HIS A 116 1.91 -17.99 -25.86
C HIS A 116 3.17 -17.30 -25.33
N PRO A 117 4.21 -17.06 -26.16
CA PRO A 117 5.39 -16.28 -25.76
C PRO A 117 5.04 -14.89 -25.19
N MET A 118 3.94 -14.32 -25.70
CA MET A 118 3.37 -13.07 -25.19
C MET A 118 2.76 -13.17 -23.79
N TYR A 119 2.56 -14.37 -23.23
CA TYR A 119 2.08 -14.60 -21.86
C TYR A 119 3.16 -15.10 -20.93
N SER A 120 4.16 -15.77 -21.48
CA SER A 120 5.31 -16.17 -20.70
C SER A 120 6.02 -14.92 -20.18
N PRO A 121 6.68 -15.03 -19.01
CA PRO A 121 7.67 -14.06 -18.60
C PRO A 121 8.63 -13.79 -19.76
N PRO A 122 9.00 -12.53 -20.04
CA PRO A 122 9.90 -12.21 -21.14
C PRO A 122 11.24 -12.95 -20.97
N ARG A 123 11.79 -13.46 -22.07
CA ARG A 123 13.13 -14.06 -22.11
C ARG A 123 14.15 -13.01 -21.63
N GLY A 124 15.11 -13.41 -20.78
CA GLY A 124 16.04 -12.48 -20.12
C GLY A 124 15.57 -11.94 -18.77
N SER A 125 14.34 -12.22 -18.33
CA SER A 125 13.88 -11.88 -16.99
C SER A 125 14.56 -12.65 -15.85
N GLY A 126 15.55 -13.51 -16.11
CA GLY A 126 16.29 -14.26 -15.08
C GLY A 126 16.89 -13.37 -13.98
N ALA A 127 17.25 -12.13 -14.30
CA ALA A 127 17.67 -11.14 -13.31
C ALA A 127 16.51 -10.53 -12.48
N ARG A 128 15.30 -10.46 -13.06
CA ARG A 128 14.05 -10.05 -12.38
C ARG A 128 13.43 -11.19 -11.57
N ASP A 129 13.72 -12.44 -11.96
CA ASP A 129 13.20 -13.69 -11.39
C ASP A 129 14.20 -14.42 -10.47
N ARG A 130 15.36 -13.83 -10.15
CA ARG A 130 15.91 -14.01 -8.79
C ARG A 130 14.91 -13.37 -7.85
N HIS A 131 13.86 -14.13 -7.55
CA HIS A 131 12.88 -13.79 -6.55
C HIS A 131 13.69 -13.44 -5.31
N SER A 132 13.82 -12.14 -5.03
CA SER A 132 14.43 -11.74 -3.78
C SER A 132 13.68 -12.53 -2.72
N LEU A 133 14.40 -13.24 -1.86
CA LEU A 133 13.79 -14.08 -0.84
C LEU A 133 12.69 -13.29 -0.12
N SER A 134 12.93 -12.00 0.13
CA SER A 134 11.98 -11.02 0.63
C SER A 134 10.69 -10.85 -0.20
N GLY A 135 10.76 -10.89 -1.53
CA GLY A 135 9.60 -10.82 -2.42
C GLY A 135 8.81 -12.13 -2.45
N SER A 136 9.46 -13.28 -2.48
CA SER A 136 8.75 -14.55 -2.32
C SER A 136 8.11 -14.64 -0.94
N LEU A 137 8.87 -14.37 0.13
CA LEU A 137 8.36 -14.33 1.50
C LEU A 137 7.25 -13.30 1.70
N ALA A 138 7.30 -12.12 1.08
CA ALA A 138 6.18 -11.17 1.16
C ALA A 138 4.94 -11.66 0.40
N ARG A 139 5.08 -12.42 -0.71
CA ARG A 139 3.94 -13.03 -1.41
C ARG A 139 3.39 -14.22 -0.64
N THR A 140 4.26 -15.07 -0.11
CA THR A 140 3.88 -16.21 0.71
C THR A 140 3.29 -15.73 2.03
N GLY A 141 3.84 -14.70 2.65
CA GLY A 141 3.33 -14.04 3.86
C GLY A 141 2.01 -13.31 3.62
N ALA A 142 1.89 -12.54 2.52
CA ALA A 142 0.59 -11.99 2.12
C ALA A 142 -0.40 -13.12 1.80
N GLY A 143 0.05 -14.21 1.19
CA GLY A 143 -0.72 -15.44 1.01
C GLY A 143 -1.14 -16.06 2.32
N LEU A 144 -0.26 -16.21 3.29
CA LEU A 144 -0.51 -16.78 4.62
C LEU A 144 -1.43 -15.91 5.47
N ILE A 145 -1.49 -14.59 5.23
CA ILE A 145 -2.49 -13.71 5.84
C ILE A 145 -3.80 -13.77 5.05
N PHE A 146 -3.71 -13.80 3.73
CA PHE A 146 -4.86 -13.77 2.83
C PHE A 146 -5.65 -15.07 2.80
N TYR A 147 -4.98 -16.22 2.81
CA TYR A 147 -5.59 -17.53 2.70
C TYR A 147 -6.47 -17.85 3.90
N PRO A 148 -6.05 -17.67 5.16
CA PRO A 148 -6.93 -17.82 6.31
C PRO A 148 -8.11 -16.86 6.22
N VAL A 149 -7.89 -15.57 5.94
CA VAL A 149 -9.03 -14.65 5.83
C VAL A 149 -9.94 -15.03 4.67
N LEU A 150 -9.44 -15.47 3.51
CA LEU A 150 -10.28 -15.95 2.42
C LEU A 150 -11.05 -17.23 2.83
N VAL A 151 -10.37 -18.18 3.46
CA VAL A 151 -10.90 -19.47 3.89
C VAL A 151 -11.90 -19.33 5.03
N TYR A 152 -11.75 -18.36 5.93
CA TYR A 152 -12.64 -18.15 7.06
C TYR A 152 -13.68 -17.05 6.79
N LEU A 153 -13.28 -15.89 6.28
CA LEU A 153 -14.18 -14.75 6.05
C LEU A 153 -15.12 -14.99 4.88
N VAL A 154 -14.72 -15.67 3.80
CA VAL A 154 -15.64 -15.89 2.66
C VAL A 154 -16.76 -16.84 3.05
N PRO A 155 -16.54 -18.00 3.70
CA PRO A 155 -17.63 -18.83 4.18
C PRO A 155 -18.47 -18.14 5.26
N VAL A 156 -17.86 -17.36 6.15
CA VAL A 156 -18.61 -16.57 7.15
C VAL A 156 -19.49 -15.54 6.46
N VAL A 157 -18.97 -14.76 5.52
CA VAL A 157 -19.78 -13.79 4.75
C VAL A 157 -20.82 -14.53 3.91
N ALA A 158 -20.49 -15.65 3.28
CA ALA A 158 -21.42 -16.46 2.50
C ALA A 158 -22.56 -17.00 3.37
N ALA A 159 -22.26 -17.54 4.56
CA ALA A 159 -23.26 -18.00 5.53
C ALA A 159 -24.10 -16.83 6.06
N LEU A 160 -23.45 -15.72 6.44
CA LEU A 160 -24.12 -14.48 6.85
C LEU A 160 -24.96 -13.86 5.73
N THR A 161 -24.70 -14.15 4.46
CA THR A 161 -25.57 -13.75 3.34
C THR A 161 -26.66 -14.78 3.04
N ALA A 162 -26.37 -16.07 3.19
CA ALA A 162 -27.30 -17.15 2.89
C ALA A 162 -28.46 -17.19 3.90
N VAL A 163 -28.18 -17.04 5.19
CA VAL A 163 -29.18 -17.01 6.27
C VAL A 163 -30.25 -15.92 6.03
N PRO A 164 -29.90 -14.65 5.78
CA PRO A 164 -30.90 -13.63 5.48
C PRO A 164 -31.51 -13.77 4.09
N VAL A 165 -30.83 -14.33 3.08
CA VAL A 165 -31.51 -14.65 1.80
C VAL A 165 -32.59 -15.72 2.02
N LEU A 166 -32.31 -16.76 2.80
CA LEU A 166 -33.29 -17.76 3.24
C LEU A 166 -34.38 -17.14 4.13
N GLY A 167 -34.02 -16.19 4.99
CA GLY A 167 -34.94 -15.36 5.78
C GLY A 167 -35.86 -14.49 4.91
N LEU A 168 -35.34 -13.93 3.81
CA LEU A 168 -36.09 -13.14 2.84
C LEU A 168 -37.09 -14.01 2.09
N LEU A 169 -36.67 -15.23 1.71
CA LEU A 169 -37.52 -16.22 1.05
C LEU A 169 -38.61 -16.75 1.98
N SER A 170 -38.32 -16.89 3.28
CA SER A 170 -39.28 -17.34 4.31
C SER A 170 -40.11 -16.22 4.93
N GLY A 171 -39.84 -14.95 4.60
CA GLY A 171 -40.58 -13.79 5.13
C GLY A 171 -40.25 -13.40 6.57
N SER A 172 -39.19 -13.96 7.16
CA SER A 172 -38.80 -13.82 8.57
C SER A 172 -37.68 -12.79 8.83
N LEU A 173 -37.34 -11.98 7.82
CA LEU A 173 -36.18 -11.10 7.90
C LEU A 173 -36.46 -9.82 8.71
N ASP A 174 -35.77 -9.68 9.84
CA ASP A 174 -35.72 -8.43 10.60
C ASP A 174 -34.63 -7.48 10.02
N LEU A 175 -34.84 -6.17 10.21
CA LEU A 175 -33.96 -5.08 9.76
C LEU A 175 -32.51 -5.28 10.22
N LEU A 176 -32.31 -5.85 11.41
CA LEU A 176 -31.00 -6.19 11.97
C LEU A 176 -30.22 -7.17 11.08
N GLY A 177 -30.89 -8.16 10.49
CA GLY A 177 -30.26 -9.14 9.59
C GLY A 177 -29.79 -8.49 8.28
N LEU A 178 -30.60 -7.60 7.70
CA LEU A 178 -30.22 -6.81 6.52
C LEU A 178 -29.04 -5.88 6.81
N LEU A 179 -29.03 -5.24 7.99
CA LEU A 179 -27.95 -4.35 8.40
C LEU A 179 -26.64 -5.11 8.63
N ALA A 180 -26.70 -6.30 9.26
CA ALA A 180 -25.54 -7.17 9.44
C ALA A 180 -24.92 -7.60 8.09
N VAL A 181 -25.74 -7.97 7.10
CA VAL A 181 -25.29 -8.29 5.74
C VAL A 181 -24.62 -7.09 5.08
N ALA A 182 -25.26 -5.92 5.15
CA ALA A 182 -24.72 -4.70 4.55
C ALA A 182 -23.36 -4.34 5.16
N VAL A 183 -23.24 -4.38 6.49
CA VAL A 183 -21.99 -4.16 7.23
C VAL A 183 -20.94 -5.20 6.83
N GLY A 184 -21.29 -6.49 6.78
CA GLY A 184 -20.39 -7.57 6.35
C GLY A 184 -19.82 -7.35 4.94
N TRP A 185 -20.67 -6.96 3.98
CA TRP A 185 -20.23 -6.62 2.62
C TRP A 185 -19.34 -5.38 2.57
N LEU A 186 -19.68 -4.33 3.34
CA LEU A 186 -18.85 -3.12 3.42
C LEU A 186 -17.46 -3.43 3.99
N LEU A 187 -17.38 -4.26 5.02
CA LEU A 187 -16.12 -4.74 5.60
C LEU A 187 -15.32 -5.57 4.60
N LEU A 188 -15.96 -6.50 3.86
CA LEU A 188 -15.30 -7.29 2.83
C LEU A 188 -14.76 -6.41 1.70
N LEU A 189 -15.52 -5.41 1.26
CA LEU A 189 -15.08 -4.44 0.25
C LEU A 189 -13.93 -3.56 0.75
N ALA A 190 -13.97 -3.12 2.01
CA ALA A 190 -12.90 -2.37 2.65
C ALA A 190 -11.62 -3.22 2.73
N TYR A 191 -11.74 -4.47 3.18
CA TYR A 191 -10.66 -5.45 3.24
C TYR A 191 -10.04 -5.69 1.86
N ALA A 192 -10.86 -5.97 0.84
CA ALA A 192 -10.39 -6.16 -0.54
C ALA A 192 -9.66 -4.91 -1.09
N ARG A 193 -10.09 -3.70 -0.71
CA ARG A 193 -9.39 -2.45 -1.08
C ARG A 193 -8.04 -2.32 -0.38
N VAL A 194 -7.96 -2.61 0.92
CA VAL A 194 -6.69 -2.59 1.68
C VAL A 194 -5.71 -3.59 1.07
N LEU A 195 -6.16 -4.82 0.83
CA LEU A 195 -5.38 -5.85 0.18
C LEU A 195 -4.86 -5.44 -1.19
N ARG A 196 -5.72 -4.86 -2.05
CA ARG A 196 -5.29 -4.35 -3.34
C ARG A 196 -4.23 -3.26 -3.19
N ARG A 197 -4.36 -2.37 -2.21
CA ARG A 197 -3.34 -1.35 -1.94
C ARG A 197 -2.02 -1.98 -1.50
N ILE A 198 -2.05 -3.01 -0.65
CA ILE A 198 -0.85 -3.75 -0.23
C ILE A 198 -0.20 -4.44 -1.43
N ASP A 199 -0.97 -5.13 -2.30
CA ASP A 199 -0.47 -5.79 -3.51
C ASP A 199 0.16 -4.77 -4.48
N GLN A 200 -0.55 -3.68 -4.79
CA GLN A 200 -0.04 -2.62 -5.67
C GLN A 200 1.23 -1.97 -5.11
N TRP A 201 1.23 -1.70 -3.82
CA TRP A 201 2.39 -1.15 -3.14
C TRP A 201 3.56 -2.14 -3.16
N ALA A 202 3.32 -3.43 -2.90
CA ALA A 202 4.35 -4.48 -2.94
C ALA A 202 4.92 -4.64 -4.35
N LEU A 203 4.09 -4.54 -5.39
CA LEU A 203 4.54 -4.53 -6.78
C LEU A 203 5.39 -3.28 -7.07
N ARG A 204 5.01 -2.10 -6.56
CA ARG A 204 5.76 -0.83 -6.77
C ARG A 204 7.13 -0.85 -6.12
N HIS A 205 7.36 -1.75 -5.17
CA HIS A 205 8.68 -1.96 -4.57
C HIS A 205 9.57 -2.89 -5.35
N ARG A 206 8.95 -3.73 -6.16
CA ARG A 206 9.65 -4.64 -7.07
C ARG A 206 9.90 -4.01 -8.42
N SER A 207 9.43 -2.77 -8.68
CA SER A 207 9.85 -2.06 -9.87
C SER A 207 11.37 -1.82 -9.73
N PRO A 208 12.18 -2.52 -10.54
CA PRO A 208 13.61 -2.36 -10.46
C PRO A 208 13.96 -0.96 -10.96
N GLN A 209 14.98 -0.36 -10.37
CA GLN A 209 15.54 0.89 -10.87
C GLN A 209 16.08 0.69 -12.28
N VAL A 210 16.11 1.76 -13.08
CA VAL A 210 16.59 1.65 -14.46
C VAL A 210 17.95 0.98 -14.54
N THR A 211 18.85 1.31 -13.62
CA THR A 211 20.24 0.85 -13.62
C THR A 211 20.33 -0.65 -13.42
N ALA A 212 19.56 -1.18 -12.47
CA ALA A 212 19.44 -2.61 -12.26
C ALA A 212 18.79 -3.32 -13.45
N VAL A 213 17.85 -2.67 -14.16
CA VAL A 213 17.24 -3.24 -15.37
C VAL A 213 18.21 -3.26 -16.54
N LEU A 214 18.90 -2.15 -16.81
CA LEU A 214 19.84 -2.03 -17.93
C LEU A 214 21.11 -2.87 -17.71
N ALA A 215 21.57 -3.01 -16.46
CA ALA A 215 22.68 -3.92 -16.15
C ALA A 215 22.27 -5.40 -16.30
N ALA A 216 21.00 -5.72 -16.07
CA ALA A 216 20.46 -7.06 -16.15
C ALA A 216 20.07 -7.49 -17.58
N ASP A 217 19.68 -6.53 -18.41
CA ASP A 217 19.14 -6.75 -19.75
C ASP A 217 20.01 -5.96 -20.74
N PRO A 218 20.98 -6.62 -21.42
CA PRO A 218 21.94 -5.94 -22.30
C PRO A 218 21.31 -5.47 -23.61
N ARG A 219 20.04 -5.80 -23.87
CA ARG A 219 19.36 -5.38 -25.10
C ARG A 219 19.16 -3.86 -25.08
N PRO A 220 19.22 -3.20 -26.25
CA PRO A 220 18.91 -1.78 -26.36
C PRO A 220 17.56 -1.43 -25.74
N TYR A 221 17.53 -0.37 -24.94
CA TYR A 221 16.33 0.05 -24.23
C TYR A 221 15.46 0.98 -25.07
N PHE A 222 14.18 1.06 -24.72
CA PHE A 222 13.24 2.01 -25.30
C PHE A 222 13.01 3.14 -24.29
N LEU A 223 13.13 4.39 -24.72
CA LEU A 223 12.79 5.54 -23.87
C LEU A 223 11.31 5.89 -24.05
N TYR A 224 10.53 5.80 -22.98
CA TYR A 224 9.12 6.14 -22.96
C TYR A 224 8.88 7.52 -22.35
N LEU A 225 8.51 8.47 -23.21
CA LEU A 225 8.15 9.83 -22.84
C LEU A 225 6.64 9.96 -22.82
N ARG A 226 6.13 10.58 -21.75
CA ARG A 226 4.70 10.70 -21.53
C ARG A 226 4.41 11.76 -20.49
N THR A 227 3.13 12.11 -20.41
CA THR A 227 2.63 12.93 -19.31
C THR A 227 2.36 12.08 -18.07
N PHE A 228 2.66 12.58 -16.88
CA PHE A 228 2.41 11.85 -15.62
C PHE A 228 0.91 11.61 -15.37
N GLN A 229 0.03 12.40 -15.99
CA GLN A 229 -1.42 12.21 -15.93
C GLN A 229 -1.88 10.94 -16.66
N ASP A 230 -1.08 10.44 -17.60
CA ASP A 230 -1.35 9.21 -18.35
C ASP A 230 -1.12 7.96 -17.50
N ASP A 231 -0.36 8.04 -16.39
CA ASP A 231 -0.23 6.93 -15.41
C ASP A 231 -1.59 6.52 -14.81
N ALA A 232 -2.56 7.42 -14.82
CA ALA A 232 -3.91 7.17 -14.32
C ALA A 232 -4.83 6.49 -15.36
N VAL A 233 -4.41 6.40 -16.62
CA VAL A 233 -5.18 5.72 -17.67
C VAL A 233 -5.10 4.22 -17.40
N GLU A 234 -6.25 3.58 -17.11
CA GLU A 234 -6.32 2.12 -16.97
C GLU A 234 -6.88 1.49 -18.25
N LEU A 235 -6.23 0.45 -18.75
CA LEU A 235 -6.76 -0.40 -19.80
C LEU A 235 -7.49 -1.59 -19.19
N ARG A 236 -8.50 -2.11 -19.89
CA ARG A 236 -9.13 -3.37 -19.51
C ARG A 236 -8.15 -4.52 -19.69
N ALA A 237 -7.57 -4.96 -18.59
CA ALA A 237 -6.74 -6.13 -18.54
C ALA A 237 -7.61 -7.39 -18.60
N GLY A 238 -7.30 -8.22 -19.57
CA GLY A 238 -7.74 -9.59 -19.60
C GLY A 238 -7.12 -10.36 -18.44
N PRO A 239 -7.64 -11.56 -18.21
CA PRO A 239 -7.37 -12.26 -16.97
C PRO A 239 -5.96 -12.85 -16.87
N VAL A 240 -5.26 -12.97 -17.99
CA VAL A 240 -3.95 -13.65 -18.08
C VAL A 240 -2.81 -12.73 -17.66
N ASN A 241 -2.89 -11.43 -17.99
CA ASN A 241 -1.77 -10.49 -17.80
C ASN A 241 -1.71 -9.88 -16.40
N ARG A 242 -2.44 -10.43 -15.43
CA ARG A 242 -2.54 -9.84 -14.10
C ARG A 242 -1.42 -10.34 -13.21
N ARG A 243 -0.56 -9.40 -12.82
CA ARG A 243 0.47 -9.62 -11.81
C ARG A 243 -0.17 -9.52 -10.41
N GLY A 244 0.11 -10.50 -9.56
CA GLY A 244 -0.41 -10.54 -8.18
C GLY A 244 -1.59 -11.49 -8.00
N LEU A 245 -1.59 -12.21 -6.88
CA LEU A 245 -2.62 -13.20 -6.53
C LEU A 245 -3.99 -12.53 -6.37
N ILE A 246 -4.01 -11.36 -5.73
CA ILE A 246 -5.23 -10.58 -5.47
C ILE A 246 -5.77 -9.98 -6.76
N THR A 247 -4.89 -9.44 -7.60
CA THR A 247 -5.30 -8.86 -8.89
C THR A 247 -5.86 -9.95 -9.83
N ALA A 248 -5.33 -11.18 -9.77
CA ALA A 248 -5.86 -12.34 -10.49
C ALA A 248 -7.29 -12.74 -10.03
N LEU A 249 -7.58 -12.61 -8.74
CA LEU A 249 -8.90 -12.88 -8.15
C LEU A 249 -9.87 -11.70 -8.29
N SER A 250 -9.35 -10.47 -8.43
CA SER A 250 -10.19 -9.28 -8.44
C SER A 250 -11.17 -9.26 -9.62
N PHE A 251 -12.43 -8.91 -9.35
CA PHE A 251 -13.43 -8.74 -10.41
C PHE A 251 -13.14 -7.52 -11.29
N ARG A 252 -12.44 -6.52 -10.74
CA ARG A 252 -12.07 -5.29 -11.47
C ARG A 252 -10.93 -5.58 -12.44
N ARG A 253 -11.30 -5.67 -13.73
CA ARG A 253 -10.42 -6.09 -14.82
C ARG A 253 -9.60 -4.94 -15.43
N ARG A 254 -8.87 -4.17 -14.61
CA ARG A 254 -8.15 -2.98 -15.09
C ARG A 254 -6.71 -2.95 -14.61
N LEU A 255 -5.79 -2.60 -15.50
CA LEU A 255 -4.37 -2.35 -15.21
C LEU A 255 -3.99 -0.97 -15.77
N PRO A 256 -3.02 -0.26 -15.16
CA PRO A 256 -2.45 0.95 -15.76
C PRO A 256 -1.99 0.66 -17.20
N PHE A 257 -2.30 1.59 -18.12
CA PHE A 257 -1.95 1.47 -19.54
C PHE A 257 -0.44 1.31 -19.72
N GLU A 258 0.34 2.11 -19.00
CA GLU A 258 1.80 1.99 -18.94
C GLU A 258 2.24 0.55 -18.58
N GLU A 259 1.63 -0.08 -17.58
CA GLU A 259 2.04 -1.41 -17.14
C GLU A 259 1.84 -2.45 -18.25
N VAL A 260 0.75 -2.32 -19.01
CA VAL A 260 0.48 -3.18 -20.16
C VAL A 260 1.54 -2.94 -21.25
N VAL A 261 1.79 -1.69 -21.61
CA VAL A 261 2.78 -1.30 -22.63
C VAL A 261 4.17 -1.77 -22.24
N ALA A 262 4.65 -1.42 -21.05
CA ALA A 262 5.98 -1.78 -20.55
C ALA A 262 6.21 -3.28 -20.57
N TRP A 263 5.19 -4.06 -20.25
CA TRP A 263 5.31 -5.52 -20.31
C TRP A 263 5.40 -6.06 -21.73
N ARG A 264 4.77 -5.42 -22.72
CA ARG A 264 4.89 -5.80 -24.14
C ARG A 264 6.25 -5.44 -24.71
N PHE A 265 6.74 -4.25 -24.40
CA PHE A 265 8.08 -3.82 -24.84
C PHE A 265 9.18 -4.70 -24.25
N GLN A 266 9.01 -5.23 -23.04
CA GLN A 266 10.01 -6.09 -22.40
C GLN A 266 10.40 -7.34 -23.22
N HIS A 267 9.57 -7.77 -24.18
CA HIS A 267 9.92 -8.83 -25.14
C HIS A 267 11.00 -8.41 -26.14
N PHE A 268 11.08 -7.12 -26.47
CA PHE A 268 12.00 -6.53 -27.45
C PHE A 268 13.19 -5.81 -26.79
N GLY A 269 12.99 -5.28 -25.58
CA GLY A 269 14.02 -4.59 -24.81
C GLY A 269 13.43 -3.92 -23.57
N PRO A 270 14.26 -3.48 -22.61
CA PRO A 270 13.76 -2.81 -21.42
C PRO A 270 13.10 -1.46 -21.78
N LEU A 271 11.87 -1.23 -21.31
CA LEU A 271 11.20 0.07 -21.42
C LEU A 271 11.55 0.94 -20.21
N VAL A 272 12.05 2.14 -20.46
CA VAL A 272 12.56 3.09 -19.49
C VAL A 272 11.72 4.36 -19.54
N ALA A 273 11.38 4.99 -18.41
CA ALA A 273 10.60 6.24 -18.40
C ALA A 273 11.03 7.18 -17.28
N GLY A 274 10.92 8.49 -17.50
CA GLY A 274 11.04 9.51 -16.44
C GLY A 274 10.09 9.25 -15.28
N ASN A 275 10.57 9.38 -14.03
CA ASN A 275 9.70 9.42 -12.86
C ASN A 275 9.18 10.84 -12.63
N ASP A 276 7.98 10.96 -12.07
CA ASP A 276 7.42 12.24 -11.65
C ASP A 276 8.31 12.86 -10.55
N PRO A 277 8.92 14.05 -10.78
CA PRO A 277 9.79 14.69 -9.80
C PRO A 277 9.03 15.11 -8.53
N SER A 278 7.70 15.30 -8.63
CA SER A 278 6.84 15.63 -7.49
C SER A 278 6.42 14.40 -6.68
N ALA A 279 6.58 13.20 -7.24
CA ALA A 279 6.29 11.96 -6.54
C ALA A 279 7.39 11.68 -5.52
N ALA A 280 7.20 12.19 -4.29
CA ALA A 280 8.05 11.95 -3.11
C ALA A 280 8.03 10.48 -2.62
N GLY A 281 8.04 9.50 -3.53
CA GLY A 281 7.77 8.12 -3.22
C GLY A 281 8.18 7.15 -4.32
N LEU A 282 7.36 6.12 -4.49
CA LEU A 282 7.73 4.91 -5.20
C LEU A 282 7.43 5.02 -6.68
N ALA A 283 8.38 4.55 -7.47
CA ALA A 283 8.22 4.33 -8.89
C ALA A 283 6.86 3.70 -9.19
N SER A 284 6.08 4.34 -10.09
CA SER A 284 4.85 3.73 -10.60
C SER A 284 5.15 2.39 -11.29
N LEU A 285 4.16 1.52 -11.36
CA LEU A 285 4.28 0.21 -11.99
C LEU A 285 4.36 0.37 -13.51
N GLY A 286 5.24 -0.39 -14.16
CA GLY A 286 5.37 -0.39 -15.61
C GLY A 286 6.82 -0.27 -16.05
N ALA A 287 7.15 0.81 -16.75
CA ALA A 287 8.49 1.07 -17.25
C ALA A 287 9.49 1.22 -16.09
N ALA A 288 10.75 0.87 -16.34
CA ALA A 288 11.83 1.10 -15.39
C ALA A 288 12.03 2.61 -15.24
N LYS A 289 12.08 3.11 -14.00
CA LYS A 289 12.03 4.55 -13.75
C LYS A 289 13.40 5.20 -13.70
N LEU A 290 13.54 6.29 -14.46
CA LEU A 290 14.62 7.26 -14.40
C LEU A 290 14.32 8.27 -13.30
N PHE A 291 15.27 8.48 -12.40
CA PHE A 291 15.25 9.60 -11.48
C PHE A 291 16.17 10.67 -12.06
N LEU A 292 15.57 11.58 -12.83
CA LEU A 292 16.31 12.66 -13.47
C LEU A 292 16.70 13.72 -12.43
N SER A 293 17.84 14.36 -12.62
CA SER A 293 18.34 15.40 -11.72
C SER A 293 17.45 16.64 -11.79
N THR A 294 16.89 17.03 -10.65
CA THR A 294 16.07 18.26 -10.53
C THR A 294 16.91 19.51 -10.24
N PHE A 295 18.21 19.36 -9.98
CA PHE A 295 19.11 20.47 -9.67
C PHE A 295 20.41 20.40 -10.49
N PRO A 296 20.79 21.49 -11.20
CA PRO A 296 19.97 22.68 -11.50
C PRO A 296 18.68 22.33 -12.26
N ARG A 297 17.69 23.23 -12.23
CA ARG A 297 16.29 22.97 -12.65
C ARG A 297 16.14 22.41 -14.07
N ASP A 298 17.10 22.68 -14.94
CA ASP A 298 17.09 22.24 -16.35
C ASP A 298 18.00 21.04 -16.63
N ARG A 299 18.73 20.51 -15.64
CA ARG A 299 19.66 19.38 -15.86
C ARG A 299 18.96 18.12 -16.40
N TRP A 300 17.73 17.88 -15.99
CA TRP A 300 16.91 16.78 -16.50
C TRP A 300 16.71 16.82 -18.02
N LYS A 301 16.73 18.01 -18.63
CA LYS A 301 16.58 18.21 -20.08
C LYS A 301 17.75 17.63 -20.87
N VAL A 302 18.96 17.80 -20.34
CA VAL A 302 20.18 17.23 -20.93
C VAL A 302 20.20 15.72 -20.72
N GLU A 303 19.83 15.25 -19.52
CA GLU A 303 19.77 13.82 -19.22
C GLU A 303 18.76 13.10 -20.11
N ILE A 304 17.53 13.64 -20.26
CA ILE A 304 16.51 12.99 -21.10
C ILE A 304 16.91 12.95 -22.57
N GLU A 305 17.60 13.97 -23.06
CA GLU A 305 18.14 14.00 -24.43
C GLU A 305 19.22 12.92 -24.63
N GLN A 306 20.12 12.76 -23.65
CA GLN A 306 21.12 11.68 -23.67
C GLN A 306 20.45 10.31 -23.69
N TYR A 307 19.42 10.11 -22.84
CA TYR A 307 18.67 8.86 -22.84
C TYR A 307 17.94 8.62 -24.17
N ALA A 308 17.43 9.67 -24.82
CA ALA A 308 16.71 9.55 -26.08
C ALA A 308 17.66 9.14 -27.21
N ARG A 309 18.83 9.80 -27.31
CA ARG A 309 19.87 9.48 -28.31
C ARG A 309 20.43 8.07 -28.17
N ALA A 310 20.58 7.58 -26.93
CA ALA A 310 21.09 6.23 -26.66
C ALA A 310 20.01 5.13 -26.66
N SER A 311 18.73 5.50 -26.82
CA SER A 311 17.65 4.51 -26.91
C SER A 311 17.59 3.86 -28.30
N ARG A 312 16.99 2.67 -28.38
CA ARG A 312 16.71 1.99 -29.66
C ARG A 312 15.65 2.74 -30.47
N ALA A 313 14.65 3.23 -29.77
CA ALA A 313 13.55 4.01 -30.29
C ALA A 313 12.94 4.82 -29.12
N VAL A 314 12.40 5.98 -29.46
CA VAL A 314 11.65 6.81 -28.51
C VAL A 314 10.17 6.50 -28.63
N VAL A 315 9.58 6.03 -27.53
CA VAL A 315 8.15 5.72 -27.41
C VAL A 315 7.46 6.95 -26.82
N LEU A 316 6.40 7.44 -27.45
CA LEU A 316 5.64 8.62 -27.03
C LEU A 316 4.20 8.24 -26.66
N SER A 317 3.69 8.75 -25.55
CA SER A 317 2.24 8.74 -25.27
C SER A 317 1.58 9.85 -26.08
N ALA A 318 1.06 9.51 -27.26
CA ALA A 318 0.39 10.47 -28.12
C ALA A 318 -1.08 10.66 -27.69
N ALA A 319 -1.67 11.84 -27.87
CA ALA A 319 -2.96 12.20 -27.27
C ALA A 319 -2.99 12.20 -25.72
N PRO A 320 -2.05 12.88 -25.04
CA PRO A 320 -2.03 12.97 -23.58
C PRO A 320 -3.28 13.68 -23.06
N VAL A 321 -3.61 13.50 -21.77
CA VAL A 321 -4.73 14.24 -21.15
C VAL A 321 -4.49 15.76 -21.13
N LYS A 322 -3.23 16.18 -20.99
CA LYS A 322 -2.81 17.58 -21.03
C LYS A 322 -1.35 17.66 -21.47
N LEU A 323 -1.04 18.50 -22.46
CA LEU A 323 0.33 18.84 -22.83
C LEU A 323 0.95 19.75 -21.77
N GLY A 324 1.71 19.20 -20.83
CA GLY A 324 2.47 19.97 -19.85
C GLY A 324 3.84 20.39 -20.37
N ASP A 325 4.40 21.48 -19.84
CA ASP A 325 5.64 22.12 -20.31
C ASP A 325 6.83 21.15 -20.45
N GLY A 326 6.97 20.21 -19.51
CA GLY A 326 8.02 19.18 -19.57
C GLY A 326 7.87 18.26 -20.79
N PHE A 327 6.65 17.81 -21.09
CA PHE A 327 6.38 16.95 -22.25
C PHE A 327 6.44 17.75 -23.56
N GLN A 328 6.05 19.03 -23.54
CA GLN A 328 6.24 19.92 -24.69
C GLN A 328 7.72 20.08 -25.06
N TYR A 329 8.59 20.27 -24.06
CA TYR A 329 10.04 20.29 -24.27
C TYR A 329 10.55 18.97 -24.88
N GLU A 330 10.10 17.83 -24.35
CA GLU A 330 10.47 16.50 -24.84
C GLU A 330 10.04 16.29 -26.31
N LEU A 331 8.85 16.76 -26.70
CA LEU A 331 8.39 16.71 -28.09
C LEU A 331 9.20 17.63 -29.01
N GLN A 332 9.49 18.86 -28.57
CA GLN A 332 10.32 19.81 -29.31
C GLN A 332 11.73 19.27 -29.53
N MET A 333 12.34 18.69 -28.50
CA MET A 333 13.65 18.05 -28.58
C MET A 333 13.69 16.99 -29.70
N ILE A 334 12.65 16.17 -29.81
CA ILE A 334 12.56 15.13 -30.85
C ILE A 334 12.33 15.73 -32.23
N GLY A 335 11.44 16.71 -32.33
CA GLY A 335 11.06 17.32 -33.61
C GLY A 335 12.13 18.21 -34.23
N GLU A 336 12.95 18.89 -33.42
CA GLU A 336 13.91 19.91 -33.89
C GLU A 336 15.38 19.52 -33.73
N ARG A 337 15.74 18.83 -32.65
CA ARG A 337 17.16 18.71 -32.23
C ARG A 337 17.74 17.32 -32.39
N MET A 338 16.89 16.31 -32.45
CA MET A 338 17.33 14.93 -32.64
C MET A 338 17.45 14.62 -34.14
N PRO A 339 18.50 13.90 -34.56
CA PRO A 339 18.54 13.35 -35.92
C PRO A 339 17.37 12.37 -36.12
N PRO A 340 16.97 12.08 -37.38
CA PRO A 340 15.93 11.10 -37.66
C PRO A 340 16.18 9.80 -36.88
N HIS A 341 15.26 9.50 -35.97
CA HIS A 341 15.36 8.42 -35.00
C HIS A 341 14.04 7.64 -34.99
N PRO A 342 14.05 6.30 -34.84
CA PRO A 342 12.82 5.53 -34.78
C PRO A 342 11.88 6.03 -33.67
N LEU A 343 10.62 6.31 -34.00
CA LEU A 343 9.61 6.78 -33.06
C LEU A 343 8.45 5.80 -32.99
N VAL A 344 7.92 5.58 -31.78
CA VAL A 344 6.70 4.79 -31.57
C VAL A 344 5.66 5.63 -30.87
N LEU A 345 4.61 6.06 -31.58
CA LEU A 345 3.48 6.74 -30.97
C LEU A 345 2.48 5.73 -30.44
N LEU A 346 2.22 5.78 -29.14
CA LEU A 346 1.19 5.01 -28.47
C LEU A 346 0.00 5.91 -28.21
N VAL A 347 -1.12 5.62 -28.84
CA VAL A 347 -2.37 6.33 -28.54
C VAL A 347 -3.04 5.61 -27.37
N PRO A 348 -3.21 6.22 -26.18
CA PRO A 348 -3.81 5.59 -25.02
C PRO A 348 -5.31 5.35 -25.25
N PRO A 349 -5.95 4.45 -24.48
CA PRO A 349 -7.40 4.31 -24.52
C PRO A 349 -8.10 5.55 -23.94
N ASP A 350 -9.39 5.67 -24.19
CA ASP A 350 -10.23 6.60 -23.44
C ASP A 350 -10.09 6.35 -21.93
N ARG A 351 -10.09 7.44 -21.17
CA ARG A 351 -10.03 7.34 -19.71
C ARG A 351 -11.19 6.47 -19.25
N PRO A 352 -10.91 5.42 -18.47
CA PRO A 352 -11.86 4.34 -18.34
C PRO A 352 -13.02 4.82 -17.47
N TRP A 353 -14.20 4.95 -18.09
CA TRP A 353 -15.48 5.19 -17.46
C TRP A 353 -15.57 4.43 -16.12
N THR A 354 -15.66 5.14 -15.00
CA THR A 354 -16.11 4.54 -13.75
C THR A 354 -17.56 4.94 -13.53
N PRO A 355 -18.39 4.09 -12.91
CA PRO A 355 -19.74 4.49 -12.59
C PRO A 355 -19.78 5.74 -11.72
N TRP A 356 -18.80 5.88 -10.83
CA TRP A 356 -18.59 7.07 -10.02
C TRP A 356 -18.25 8.31 -10.84
N THR A 357 -17.49 8.22 -11.94
CA THR A 357 -17.23 9.39 -12.79
C THR A 357 -18.47 9.85 -13.51
N THR A 358 -19.41 8.96 -13.86
CA THR A 358 -20.69 9.37 -14.45
C THR A 358 -21.66 9.91 -13.43
N ILE A 359 -21.79 9.26 -12.27
CA ILE A 359 -22.58 9.82 -11.18
C ILE A 359 -22.01 11.19 -10.80
N ARG A 360 -20.69 11.32 -10.73
CA ARG A 360 -20.03 12.59 -10.44
C ARG A 360 -20.17 13.60 -11.57
N SER A 361 -20.13 13.21 -12.85
CA SER A 361 -20.32 14.15 -13.96
C SER A 361 -21.77 14.61 -14.03
N LEU A 362 -22.73 13.72 -13.76
CA LEU A 362 -24.15 14.04 -13.61
C LEU A 362 -24.37 14.99 -12.42
N LEU A 363 -23.85 14.65 -11.25
CA LEU A 363 -24.04 15.44 -10.02
C LEU A 363 -23.28 16.78 -10.05
N LEU A 364 -22.08 16.83 -10.64
CA LEU A 364 -21.24 18.03 -10.65
C LEU A 364 -21.29 18.82 -11.96
N ARG A 365 -22.18 18.47 -12.90
CA ARG A 365 -22.29 19.08 -14.25
C ARG A 365 -20.94 19.31 -14.94
N ARG A 366 -19.96 18.40 -14.73
CA ARG A 366 -18.67 18.53 -15.40
C ARG A 366 -18.80 18.04 -16.84
N PRO A 367 -18.23 18.76 -17.82
CA PRO A 367 -18.25 18.33 -19.21
C PRO A 367 -17.64 16.92 -19.31
N PRO A 368 -18.16 16.07 -20.20
CA PRO A 368 -17.52 14.79 -20.52
C PRO A 368 -16.06 15.07 -20.92
N GLN A 369 -15.14 14.19 -20.49
CA GLN A 369 -13.75 14.31 -20.91
C GLN A 369 -13.64 14.15 -22.42
N ALA A 370 -12.72 14.91 -23.03
CA ALA A 370 -12.39 14.84 -24.44
C ALA A 370 -12.12 13.40 -24.89
N ASP A 371 -12.69 13.04 -26.03
CA ASP A 371 -12.47 11.76 -26.71
C ASP A 371 -10.96 11.63 -27.05
N VAL A 372 -10.44 10.40 -27.13
CA VAL A 372 -9.11 10.14 -27.73
C VAL A 372 -8.94 10.85 -29.07
N ALA A 373 -9.98 10.92 -29.91
CA ALA A 373 -9.90 11.60 -31.20
C ALA A 373 -9.63 13.12 -31.06
N GLU A 374 -10.28 13.78 -30.09
CA GLU A 374 -10.07 15.21 -29.80
C GLU A 374 -8.67 15.45 -29.23
N ARG A 375 -8.25 14.64 -28.25
CA ARG A 375 -6.88 14.72 -27.69
C ARG A 375 -5.80 14.41 -28.73
N TRP A 376 -6.10 13.53 -29.69
CA TRP A 376 -5.23 13.26 -30.83
C TRP A 376 -5.12 14.48 -31.74
N GLY A 377 -6.24 15.15 -32.03
CA GLY A 377 -6.25 16.41 -32.77
C GLY A 377 -5.40 17.49 -32.10
N GLU A 378 -5.59 17.72 -30.79
CA GLU A 378 -4.76 18.68 -30.02
C GLU A 378 -3.28 18.34 -30.07
N PHE A 379 -2.93 17.06 -29.91
CA PHE A 379 -1.56 16.58 -30.01
C PHE A 379 -0.98 16.86 -31.40
N CYS A 380 -1.70 16.50 -32.46
CA CYS A 380 -1.28 16.72 -33.85
C CYS A 380 -1.08 18.21 -34.15
N CYS A 381 -2.03 19.06 -33.77
CA CYS A 381 -1.91 20.51 -33.95
C CYS A 381 -0.63 21.07 -33.30
N PHE A 382 -0.25 20.57 -32.13
CA PHE A 382 0.96 20.98 -31.44
C PHE A 382 2.24 20.51 -32.18
N VAL A 383 2.28 19.27 -32.64
CA VAL A 383 3.51 18.68 -33.24
C VAL A 383 3.67 18.92 -34.75
N ASN A 384 2.62 19.36 -35.45
CA ASN A 384 2.59 19.47 -36.92
C ASN A 384 3.66 20.40 -37.52
N GLY A 385 4.23 21.31 -36.70
CA GLY A 385 5.31 22.19 -37.13
C GLY A 385 6.64 21.48 -37.42
N TRP A 386 6.81 20.24 -36.97
CA TRP A 386 8.08 19.52 -37.10
C TRP A 386 8.02 18.44 -38.18
N PRO A 387 9.04 18.34 -39.07
CA PRO A 387 9.02 17.45 -40.24
C PRO A 387 8.66 15.99 -39.93
N VAL A 388 9.20 15.43 -38.85
CA VAL A 388 8.96 14.03 -38.45
C VAL A 388 7.48 13.73 -38.14
N PHE A 389 6.71 14.74 -37.73
CA PHE A 389 5.30 14.60 -37.37
C PHE A 389 4.33 15.12 -38.44
N GLN A 390 4.82 15.56 -39.59
CA GLN A 390 3.93 16.02 -40.67
C GLN A 390 3.04 14.89 -41.16
N GLY A 391 1.76 15.20 -41.39
CA GLY A 391 0.77 14.25 -41.91
C GLY A 391 0.23 13.22 -40.92
N ILE A 392 0.72 13.16 -39.68
CA ILE A 392 0.26 12.13 -38.72
C ILE A 392 -1.23 12.23 -38.38
N TYR A 393 -1.82 13.43 -38.48
CA TYR A 393 -3.26 13.63 -38.22
C TYR A 393 -4.13 12.72 -39.10
N GLU A 394 -3.78 12.60 -40.38
CA GLU A 394 -4.49 11.82 -41.40
C GLU A 394 -4.38 10.31 -41.19
N LEU A 395 -3.37 9.87 -40.43
CA LEU A 395 -3.12 8.47 -40.13
C LEU A 395 -4.04 7.92 -39.02
N ASN A 396 -4.69 8.78 -38.24
CA ASN A 396 -5.58 8.37 -37.17
C ASN A 396 -6.79 9.33 -36.95
N PRO A 397 -7.58 9.63 -37.98
CA PRO A 397 -8.67 10.61 -37.90
C PRO A 397 -9.81 10.16 -36.97
N THR A 398 -9.98 8.85 -36.80
CA THR A 398 -11.07 8.28 -35.98
C THR A 398 -10.65 7.89 -34.57
N GLY A 399 -9.37 8.05 -34.22
CA GLY A 399 -8.86 7.51 -32.96
C GLY A 399 -8.88 5.97 -32.92
N ALA A 400 -8.82 5.26 -34.06
CA ALA A 400 -8.75 3.81 -34.11
C ALA A 400 -7.31 3.24 -34.00
N ALA A 401 -6.28 4.05 -34.24
CA ALA A 401 -4.88 3.63 -34.21
C ALA A 401 -4.40 3.37 -32.78
N HIS A 402 -3.68 2.28 -32.56
CA HIS A 402 -3.12 1.94 -31.24
C HIS A 402 -1.65 2.31 -31.17
N VAL A 403 -0.92 2.00 -32.25
CA VAL A 403 0.51 2.20 -32.40
C VAL A 403 0.78 2.79 -33.78
N LEU A 404 1.57 3.86 -33.84
CA LEU A 404 2.18 4.34 -35.08
C LEU A 404 3.69 4.19 -34.92
N LEU A 405 4.36 3.66 -35.94
CA LEU A 405 5.81 3.50 -35.98
C LEU A 405 6.35 4.39 -37.09
N TYR A 406 7.30 5.26 -36.75
CA TYR A 406 8.11 5.97 -37.72
C TYR A 406 9.46 5.29 -37.84
N LEU A 407 9.83 4.93 -39.06
CA LEU A 407 11.19 4.56 -39.42
C LEU A 407 11.73 5.66 -40.37
N PRO A 408 12.95 6.19 -40.14
CA PRO A 408 13.48 7.30 -40.95
C PRO A 408 13.41 7.08 -42.46
N ASP A 409 13.61 5.84 -42.91
CA ASP A 409 13.70 5.50 -44.33
C ASP A 409 12.36 5.03 -44.93
N GLU A 410 11.38 4.65 -44.11
CA GLU A 410 10.08 4.10 -44.56
C GLU A 410 8.89 5.02 -44.26
N GLY A 411 9.07 6.01 -43.39
CA GLY A 411 7.99 6.88 -42.91
C GLY A 411 7.12 6.20 -41.85
N TRP A 412 5.83 6.56 -41.84
CA TRP A 412 4.88 6.12 -40.82
C TRP A 412 4.09 4.87 -41.24
N SER A 413 4.05 3.87 -40.34
CA SER A 413 3.16 2.71 -40.42
C SER A 413 2.22 2.67 -39.22
N VAL A 414 1.00 2.14 -39.40
CA VAL A 414 -0.07 2.24 -38.40
C VAL A 414 -0.68 0.88 -38.08
N TRP A 415 -0.78 0.54 -36.80
CA TRP A 415 -1.51 -0.64 -36.33
C TRP A 415 -2.66 -0.22 -35.42
N GLY A 416 -3.86 -0.67 -35.74
CA GLY A 416 -5.02 -0.39 -34.92
C GLY A 416 -6.13 -1.41 -35.09
N ALA A 417 -7.23 -1.15 -34.40
CA ALA A 417 -8.39 -2.04 -34.42
C ALA A 417 -9.63 -1.28 -34.01
N ALA A 418 -10.82 -1.82 -34.33
CA ALA A 418 -12.07 -1.22 -33.89
C ALA A 418 -12.22 -1.15 -32.36
N GLN A 419 -11.48 -1.95 -31.58
CA GLN A 419 -11.54 -1.94 -30.12
C GLN A 419 -10.16 -1.76 -29.47
N ARG A 420 -10.10 -0.91 -28.45
CA ARG A 420 -8.93 -0.70 -27.60
C ARG A 420 -8.97 -1.63 -26.39
N THR A 421 -8.23 -2.73 -26.48
CA THR A 421 -8.12 -3.74 -25.42
C THR A 421 -6.65 -4.12 -25.24
N GLU A 422 -6.29 -4.74 -24.10
CA GLU A 422 -4.91 -5.22 -23.94
C GLU A 422 -4.46 -6.16 -25.07
N TRP A 423 -5.40 -6.83 -25.73
CA TRP A 423 -5.13 -7.80 -26.80
C TRP A 423 -4.73 -7.09 -28.07
N THR A 424 -5.47 -6.05 -28.43
CA THR A 424 -5.20 -5.26 -29.63
C THR A 424 -3.92 -4.44 -29.47
N TYR A 425 -3.64 -3.87 -28.29
CA TYR A 425 -2.32 -3.25 -28.03
C TYR A 425 -1.18 -4.27 -28.06
N ALA A 426 -1.38 -5.47 -27.50
CA ALA A 426 -0.35 -6.49 -27.52
C ALA A 426 0.06 -6.84 -28.95
N VAL A 427 -0.92 -7.14 -29.81
CA VAL A 427 -0.67 -7.50 -31.20
C VAL A 427 -0.11 -6.32 -31.98
N ALA A 428 -0.65 -5.10 -31.80
CA ALA A 428 -0.14 -3.91 -32.44
C ALA A 428 1.35 -3.66 -32.13
N ILE A 429 1.74 -3.70 -30.84
CA ILE A 429 3.14 -3.54 -30.43
C ILE A 429 3.99 -4.67 -31.02
N MET A 430 3.52 -5.91 -30.95
CA MET A 430 4.26 -7.06 -31.48
C MET A 430 4.53 -6.93 -32.98
N ARG A 431 3.51 -6.55 -33.76
CA ARG A 431 3.63 -6.38 -35.22
C ARG A 431 4.46 -5.17 -35.60
N ALA A 432 4.31 -4.05 -34.89
CA ALA A 432 5.12 -2.87 -35.08
C ALA A 432 6.61 -3.16 -34.81
N MET A 433 6.93 -3.82 -33.69
CA MET A 433 8.32 -4.14 -33.36
C MET A 433 8.92 -5.20 -34.30
N ALA A 434 8.15 -6.19 -34.73
CA ALA A 434 8.59 -7.15 -35.75
C ALA A 434 8.80 -6.50 -37.13
N HIS A 435 8.11 -5.40 -37.43
CA HIS A 435 8.36 -4.61 -38.63
C HIS A 435 9.64 -3.76 -38.46
N ALA A 436 9.80 -3.08 -37.31
CA ALA A 436 11.03 -2.36 -36.97
C ALA A 436 12.28 -3.24 -36.98
N GLU A 437 12.20 -4.49 -36.49
CA GLU A 437 13.31 -5.44 -36.51
C GLU A 437 13.73 -5.86 -37.92
N ARG A 438 12.82 -5.81 -38.89
CA ARG A 438 13.13 -6.12 -40.29
C ARG A 438 13.69 -4.93 -41.05
N GLY A 439 13.14 -3.73 -40.83
CA GLY A 439 13.59 -2.50 -41.49
C GLY A 439 14.82 -1.86 -40.83
N TYR A 440 15.10 -2.18 -39.56
CA TYR A 440 16.15 -1.53 -38.77
C TYR A 440 16.94 -2.51 -37.86
N PRO A 441 17.53 -3.60 -38.41
CA PRO A 441 18.17 -4.64 -37.62
C PRO A 441 19.45 -4.21 -36.90
N ASP A 442 20.21 -3.24 -37.44
CA ASP A 442 21.66 -3.17 -37.17
C ASP A 442 22.29 -1.77 -37.10
N ARG A 443 21.54 -0.70 -36.79
CA ARG A 443 22.26 0.51 -36.35
C ARG A 443 22.91 0.17 -35.01
N GLN A 444 24.23 -0.06 -35.03
CA GLN A 444 25.08 -0.20 -33.84
C GLN A 444 24.67 0.90 -32.88
N VAL A 445 23.85 0.54 -31.88
CA VAL A 445 23.56 1.43 -30.76
C VAL A 445 24.93 1.68 -30.18
N SER A 446 25.44 2.90 -30.37
CA SER A 446 26.75 3.30 -29.86
C SER A 446 26.86 2.74 -28.44
N PRO A 447 27.92 1.98 -28.13
CA PRO A 447 28.03 1.19 -26.91
C PRO A 447 27.54 2.07 -25.77
N ALA A 448 26.37 1.69 -25.23
CA ALA A 448 25.52 2.60 -24.50
C ALA A 448 26.37 3.34 -23.48
N ILE A 449 26.37 4.67 -23.51
CA ILE A 449 26.86 5.47 -22.40
C ILE A 449 26.03 4.97 -21.22
N GLN A 450 26.60 4.05 -20.43
CA GLN A 450 25.92 3.52 -19.27
C GLN A 450 25.76 4.71 -18.35
N PRO A 451 24.53 5.18 -18.11
CA PRO A 451 24.33 6.34 -17.28
C PRO A 451 24.92 6.02 -15.91
N THR A 452 25.92 6.77 -15.48
CA THR A 452 26.49 6.65 -14.13
C THR A 452 25.36 6.96 -13.16
N ALA A 453 24.81 5.91 -12.55
CA ALA A 453 23.69 6.01 -11.64
C ALA A 453 24.04 6.96 -10.48
N PRO A 454 23.15 7.88 -10.07
CA PRO A 454 23.29 8.50 -8.78
C PRO A 454 23.28 7.40 -7.70
N HIS A 455 24.40 7.24 -7.00
CA HIS A 455 24.56 6.25 -5.93
C HIS A 455 23.54 6.55 -4.83
N ARG A 456 22.55 5.66 -4.65
CA ARG A 456 21.76 5.70 -3.41
C ARG A 456 22.69 5.35 -2.25
N PRO A 457 22.69 6.13 -1.16
CA PRO A 457 23.46 5.77 0.02
C PRO A 457 23.01 4.40 0.52
N ALA A 458 23.97 3.51 0.78
CA ALA A 458 23.70 2.20 1.33
C ALA A 458 22.94 2.33 2.66
N THR A 459 21.96 1.46 2.91
CA THR A 459 21.25 1.43 4.19
C THR A 459 22.25 1.18 5.31
N PRO A 460 22.34 2.04 6.35
CA PRO A 460 23.29 1.85 7.44
C PRO A 460 23.12 0.50 8.11
N ALA A 461 24.22 -0.06 8.60
CA ALA A 461 24.20 -1.34 9.32
C ALA A 461 23.22 -1.30 10.50
N THR A 462 23.17 -0.20 11.26
CA THR A 462 22.24 -0.01 12.39
C THR A 462 20.77 -0.19 11.99
N VAL A 463 20.37 0.34 10.84
CA VAL A 463 19.00 0.23 10.32
C VAL A 463 18.72 -1.21 9.88
N ARG A 464 19.69 -1.87 9.23
CA ARG A 464 19.57 -3.30 8.86
C ARG A 464 19.42 -4.20 10.08
N TRP A 465 20.22 -3.98 11.12
CA TRP A 465 20.13 -4.71 12.39
C TRP A 465 18.80 -4.47 13.11
N ALA A 466 18.34 -3.22 13.17
CA ALA A 466 17.03 -2.90 13.73
C ALA A 466 15.92 -3.69 13.02
N ILE A 467 15.91 -3.70 11.68
CA ILE A 467 14.94 -4.48 10.89
C ILE A 467 15.03 -5.97 11.21
N GLY A 468 16.24 -6.51 11.29
CA GLY A 468 16.46 -7.91 11.67
C GLY A 468 15.81 -8.24 13.02
N LEU A 469 16.06 -7.41 14.04
CA LEU A 469 15.48 -7.59 15.37
C LEU A 469 13.95 -7.44 15.40
N MET A 470 13.37 -6.53 14.61
CA MET A 470 11.91 -6.41 14.48
C MET A 470 11.31 -7.69 13.89
N VAL A 471 11.94 -8.25 12.84
CA VAL A 471 11.50 -9.52 12.25
C VAL A 471 11.68 -10.69 13.23
N SER A 472 12.79 -10.74 13.96
CA SER A 472 13.01 -11.74 15.01
C SER A 472 11.95 -11.65 16.11
N ALA A 473 11.61 -10.45 16.58
CA ALA A 473 10.54 -10.26 17.56
C ALA A 473 9.19 -10.80 17.02
N MET A 474 8.86 -10.51 15.76
CA MET A 474 7.65 -11.06 15.12
C MET A 474 7.68 -12.60 15.06
N LEU A 475 8.79 -13.20 14.64
CA LEU A 475 8.92 -14.65 14.55
C LEU A 475 8.85 -15.34 15.92
N LEU A 476 9.41 -14.73 16.97
CA LEU A 476 9.34 -15.23 18.35
C LEU A 476 7.95 -15.07 18.99
N TYR A 477 7.18 -14.10 18.52
CA TYR A 477 5.81 -13.87 19.01
C TYR A 477 4.86 -15.04 18.69
N LEU A 478 5.05 -15.67 17.53
CA LEU A 478 4.19 -16.73 17.02
C LEU A 478 4.20 -18.01 17.88
N PRO A 479 5.36 -18.61 18.25
CA PRO A 479 5.39 -19.75 19.18
C PRO A 479 4.93 -19.36 20.59
N ALA A 480 5.21 -18.14 21.05
CA ALA A 480 4.75 -17.66 22.36
C ALA A 480 3.21 -17.62 22.45
N THR A 481 2.54 -17.19 21.38
CA THR A 481 1.07 -17.20 21.34
C THR A 481 0.49 -18.60 21.20
N VAL A 482 1.12 -19.48 20.42
CA VAL A 482 0.72 -20.91 20.33
C VAL A 482 0.84 -21.58 21.70
N GLN A 483 1.93 -21.34 22.42
CA GLN A 483 2.14 -21.89 23.75
C GLN A 483 1.16 -21.30 24.77
N LEU A 484 0.86 -20.01 24.68
CA LEU A 484 -0.16 -19.37 25.53
C LEU A 484 -1.55 -19.96 25.27
N ALA A 485 -1.94 -20.16 24.00
CA ALA A 485 -3.18 -20.84 23.64
C ALA A 485 -3.22 -22.28 24.16
N HIS A 486 -2.09 -23.00 24.11
CA HIS A 486 -1.99 -24.35 24.66
C HIS A 486 -2.12 -24.36 26.20
N LEU A 487 -1.50 -23.39 26.91
CA LEU A 487 -1.62 -23.28 28.36
C LEU A 487 -3.06 -22.98 28.78
N VAL A 488 -3.74 -22.10 28.05
CA VAL A 488 -5.16 -21.81 28.30
C VAL A 488 -6.02 -23.04 28.04
N ARG A 489 -5.81 -23.75 26.93
CA ARG A 489 -6.53 -25.00 26.65
C ARG A 489 -6.31 -26.08 27.72
N ARG A 490 -5.10 -26.16 28.26
CA ARG A 490 -4.79 -27.08 29.37
C ARG A 490 -5.46 -26.64 30.67
N SER A 491 -5.61 -25.34 30.89
CA SER A 491 -6.37 -24.81 32.03
C SER A 491 -7.89 -25.04 31.90
N GLU A 492 -8.44 -25.12 30.68
CA GLU A 492 -9.85 -25.51 30.46
C GLU A 492 -10.17 -26.90 31.01
N GLN A 493 -9.22 -27.83 30.88
CA GLN A 493 -9.38 -29.19 31.43
C GLN A 493 -9.45 -29.21 32.96
N LEU A 494 -9.09 -28.09 33.62
CA LEU A 494 -9.05 -27.95 35.07
C LEU A 494 -10.14 -27.00 35.62
N ALA A 495 -10.89 -26.27 34.77
CA ALA A 495 -11.77 -25.19 35.22
C ALA A 495 -13.25 -25.39 34.80
N THR A 496 -14.15 -25.27 35.77
CA THR A 496 -15.62 -25.45 35.64
C THR A 496 -16.37 -24.33 34.91
N TYR A 497 -15.68 -23.36 34.29
CA TYR A 497 -16.28 -22.13 33.74
C TYR A 497 -15.99 -21.92 32.24
N PRO A 498 -16.80 -22.51 31.33
CA PRO A 498 -16.57 -22.48 29.88
C PRO A 498 -16.70 -21.10 29.22
N GLN A 499 -17.43 -20.13 29.82
CA GLN A 499 -17.67 -18.82 29.19
C GLN A 499 -16.45 -17.88 29.11
N THR A 500 -15.39 -18.15 29.88
CA THR A 500 -14.19 -17.28 29.87
C THR A 500 -13.25 -17.57 28.70
N VAL A 501 -13.41 -18.72 28.03
CA VAL A 501 -12.45 -19.22 27.06
C VAL A 501 -12.63 -18.59 25.68
N ASP A 502 -13.86 -18.50 25.19
CA ASP A 502 -14.14 -17.89 23.88
C ASP A 502 -13.70 -16.42 23.83
N SER A 503 -13.86 -15.72 24.95
CA SER A 503 -13.39 -14.34 25.11
C SER A 503 -11.86 -14.23 25.06
N PHE A 504 -11.15 -15.21 25.62
CA PHE A 504 -9.69 -15.24 25.63
C PHE A 504 -9.11 -15.59 24.26
N ALA A 505 -9.68 -16.59 23.57
CA ALA A 505 -9.28 -16.95 22.22
C ALA A 505 -9.50 -15.79 21.22
N ALA A 506 -10.62 -15.08 21.34
CA ALA A 506 -10.88 -13.86 20.58
C ALA A 506 -9.85 -12.76 20.89
N LEU A 507 -9.49 -12.57 22.16
CA LEU A 507 -8.48 -11.59 22.57
C LEU A 507 -7.11 -11.89 21.95
N LEU A 508 -6.71 -13.17 22.00
CA LEU A 508 -5.42 -13.65 21.53
C LEU A 508 -5.33 -13.57 19.99
N ALA A 509 -6.44 -13.83 19.30
CA ALA A 509 -6.56 -13.64 17.85
C ALA A 509 -6.48 -12.15 17.45
N VAL A 510 -7.14 -11.26 18.20
CA VAL A 510 -7.05 -9.81 18.00
C VAL A 510 -5.62 -9.32 18.26
N GLU A 511 -4.98 -9.79 19.33
CA GLU A 511 -3.61 -9.44 19.69
C GLU A 511 -2.61 -9.88 18.61
N LEU A 512 -2.70 -11.12 18.13
CA LEU A 512 -1.91 -11.62 17.01
C LEU A 512 -2.10 -10.77 15.76
N THR A 513 -3.35 -10.44 15.44
CA THR A 513 -3.69 -9.67 14.24
C THR A 513 -3.14 -8.25 14.33
N VAL A 514 -3.32 -7.57 15.47
CA VAL A 514 -2.85 -6.19 15.68
C VAL A 514 -1.33 -6.12 15.72
N SER A 515 -0.67 -7.05 16.43
CA SER A 515 0.78 -7.10 16.53
C SER A 515 1.43 -7.41 15.18
N PHE A 516 1.01 -8.45 14.46
CA PHE A 516 1.61 -8.76 13.15
C PHE A 516 1.25 -7.76 12.06
N ALA A 517 -0.01 -7.34 11.95
CA ALA A 517 -0.43 -6.39 10.92
C ALA A 517 0.14 -4.99 11.15
N GLY A 518 0.44 -4.62 12.40
CA GLY A 518 1.09 -3.37 12.75
C GLY A 518 2.61 -3.39 12.52
N TRP A 519 3.32 -4.42 13.01
CA TRP A 519 4.78 -4.45 12.97
C TRP A 519 5.36 -4.65 11.56
N LEU A 520 4.70 -5.42 10.69
CA LEU A 520 5.18 -5.66 9.32
C LEU A 520 5.35 -4.36 8.49
N PRO A 521 4.32 -3.49 8.35
CA PRO A 521 4.46 -2.25 7.58
C PRO A 521 5.43 -1.25 8.24
N ILE A 522 5.52 -1.23 9.56
CA ILE A 522 6.44 -0.36 10.30
C ILE A 522 7.90 -0.77 10.04
N THR A 523 8.23 -2.04 10.23
CA THR A 523 9.57 -2.60 9.98
C THR A 523 10.02 -2.29 8.56
N TRP A 524 9.10 -2.52 7.63
CA TRP A 524 9.34 -2.27 6.23
C TRP A 524 9.53 -0.77 5.90
N LEU A 525 8.76 0.12 6.51
CA LEU A 525 8.92 1.57 6.29
C LEU A 525 10.21 2.10 6.96
N CYS A 526 10.70 1.47 8.02
CA CYS A 526 12.00 1.78 8.61
C CYS A 526 13.15 1.44 7.64
N ALA A 527 13.03 0.35 6.89
CA ALA A 527 13.97 -0.01 5.81
C ALA A 527 14.03 0.98 4.63
N ARG A 528 13.17 2.00 4.64
CA ARG A 528 13.02 3.01 3.59
C ARG A 528 13.53 4.38 3.96
N GLY A 529 14.01 4.58 5.18
CA GLY A 529 14.36 5.90 5.67
C GLY A 529 13.13 6.74 6.00
N SER A 530 11.97 6.12 6.26
CA SER A 530 10.79 6.88 6.70
C SER A 530 10.88 7.29 8.17
N ALA A 531 11.09 8.58 8.44
CA ALA A 531 11.07 9.12 9.80
C ALA A 531 9.75 8.82 10.56
N ARG A 532 8.62 8.77 9.84
CA ARG A 532 7.30 8.46 10.43
C ARG A 532 7.24 7.02 10.94
N ALA A 533 7.90 6.10 10.28
CA ALA A 533 7.89 4.69 10.66
C ALA A 533 8.77 4.40 11.87
N ARG A 534 9.89 5.12 12.00
CA ARG A 534 10.66 5.10 13.24
C ARG A 534 9.80 5.48 14.45
N SER A 535 9.03 6.56 14.32
CA SER A 535 8.08 6.95 15.37
C SER A 535 7.02 5.88 15.60
N ALA A 536 6.43 5.33 14.54
CA ALA A 536 5.43 4.27 14.62
C ALA A 536 5.97 2.99 15.31
N ALA A 537 7.23 2.61 15.09
CA ALA A 537 7.87 1.48 15.77
C ALA A 537 7.94 1.69 17.28
N THR A 538 8.24 2.92 17.69
CA THR A 538 8.27 3.29 19.11
C THR A 538 6.88 3.21 19.73
N VAL A 539 5.85 3.68 19.01
CA VAL A 539 4.44 3.58 19.43
C VAL A 539 4.00 2.12 19.57
N ALA A 540 4.27 1.30 18.55
CA ALA A 540 3.86 -0.09 18.50
C ALA A 540 4.55 -0.93 19.59
N LEU A 541 5.81 -0.63 19.90
CA LEU A 541 6.51 -1.21 21.05
C LEU A 541 5.83 -0.85 22.37
N GLY A 542 5.47 0.42 22.58
CA GLY A 542 4.77 0.85 23.80
C GLY A 542 3.41 0.17 23.98
N ILE A 543 2.64 0.02 22.90
CA ILE A 543 1.35 -0.69 22.93
C ILE A 543 1.57 -2.18 23.23
N GLY A 544 2.50 -2.83 22.51
CA GLY A 544 2.83 -4.24 22.72
C GLY A 544 3.27 -4.48 24.16
N PHE A 545 4.18 -3.66 24.70
CA PHE A 545 4.65 -3.76 26.08
C PHE A 545 3.51 -3.67 27.10
N LEU A 546 2.57 -2.73 26.92
CA LEU A 546 1.44 -2.60 27.85
C LEU A 546 0.51 -3.83 27.79
N VAL A 547 0.15 -4.28 26.59
CA VAL A 547 -0.74 -5.45 26.42
C VAL A 547 -0.08 -6.68 27.04
N THR A 548 1.19 -6.89 26.75
CA THR A 548 1.99 -7.97 27.31
C THR A 548 2.06 -7.90 28.84
N LEU A 549 2.27 -6.72 29.44
CA LEU A 549 2.22 -6.55 30.91
C LEU A 549 0.84 -6.87 31.51
N LEU A 550 -0.24 -6.46 30.84
CA LEU A 550 -1.62 -6.73 31.28
C LEU A 550 -1.95 -8.23 31.24
N VAL A 551 -1.47 -8.95 30.21
CA VAL A 551 -1.65 -10.40 30.07
C VAL A 551 -0.81 -11.16 31.11
N ILE A 552 0.43 -10.75 31.33
CA ILE A 552 1.37 -11.44 32.25
C ILE A 552 1.04 -11.22 33.71
N GLY A 553 0.51 -10.04 34.06
CA GLY A 553 0.02 -9.79 35.43
C GLY A 553 -1.01 -10.82 35.89
N ARG A 554 -1.65 -11.54 34.94
CA ARG A 554 -2.62 -12.59 35.23
C ARG A 554 -2.09 -14.03 35.12
N ILE A 555 -0.91 -14.24 34.53
CA ILE A 555 -0.36 -15.59 34.32
C ILE A 555 0.74 -15.84 35.35
N GLN A 556 0.50 -16.75 36.29
CA GLN A 556 1.51 -17.20 37.24
C GLN A 556 2.41 -18.28 36.60
N GLY A 557 3.73 -18.13 36.71
CA GLY A 557 4.72 -19.10 36.21
C GLY A 557 5.95 -18.45 35.54
N ALA A 558 7.13 -19.05 35.73
CA ALA A 558 8.40 -18.54 35.21
C ALA A 558 8.52 -18.62 33.68
N GLY A 559 7.91 -19.64 33.05
CA GLY A 559 7.99 -19.87 31.60
C GLY A 559 7.38 -18.75 30.73
N PRO A 560 6.09 -18.38 30.92
CA PRO A 560 5.46 -17.29 30.19
C PRO A 560 6.16 -15.93 30.38
N ARG A 561 6.72 -15.70 31.57
CA ARG A 561 7.52 -14.50 31.88
C ARG A 561 8.83 -14.48 31.09
N ALA A 562 9.54 -15.61 31.02
CA ALA A 562 10.78 -15.72 30.25
C ALA A 562 10.54 -15.52 28.74
N LEU A 563 9.51 -16.16 28.17
CA LEU A 563 9.12 -15.99 26.75
C LEU A 563 8.78 -14.55 26.38
N THR A 564 8.13 -13.86 27.31
CA THR A 564 7.84 -12.44 27.16
C THR A 564 9.11 -11.61 27.08
N VAL A 565 10.04 -11.81 28.00
CA VAL A 565 11.30 -11.06 28.03
C VAL A 565 12.09 -11.32 26.75
N LEU A 566 12.09 -12.57 26.27
CA LEU A 566 12.65 -12.98 24.98
C LEU A 566 12.00 -12.28 23.77
N PHE A 567 10.71 -11.95 23.83
CA PHE A 567 10.03 -11.16 22.79
C PHE A 567 10.33 -9.66 22.90
N LEU A 568 10.31 -9.10 24.10
CA LEU A 568 10.44 -7.67 24.32
C LEU A 568 11.86 -7.14 24.12
N ALA A 569 12.88 -7.94 24.46
CA ALA A 569 14.28 -7.57 24.29
C ALA A 569 14.63 -7.20 22.83
N PRO A 570 14.37 -8.03 21.80
CA PRO A 570 14.67 -7.66 20.41
C PRO A 570 13.80 -6.50 19.92
N ALA A 571 12.54 -6.40 20.36
CA ALA A 571 11.67 -5.29 19.99
C ALA A 571 12.19 -3.94 20.56
N LEU A 572 12.63 -3.91 21.82
CA LEU A 572 13.26 -2.74 22.45
C LEU A 572 14.60 -2.38 21.81
N ALA A 573 15.47 -3.37 21.62
CA ALA A 573 16.77 -3.18 20.98
C ALA A 573 16.63 -2.61 19.56
N SER A 574 15.61 -3.05 18.81
CA SER A 574 15.31 -2.49 17.48
C SER A 574 14.99 -0.99 17.53
N VAL A 575 14.18 -0.54 18.51
CA VAL A 575 13.83 0.87 18.67
C VAL A 575 15.07 1.68 19.05
N VAL A 576 15.90 1.20 19.97
CA VAL A 576 17.16 1.86 20.36
C VAL A 576 18.07 2.06 19.13
N LEU A 577 18.23 1.04 18.29
CA LEU A 577 19.04 1.12 17.07
C LEU A 577 18.45 2.10 16.04
N LEU A 578 17.13 2.21 15.93
CA LEU A 578 16.49 3.18 15.03
C LEU A 578 16.72 4.64 15.47
N TRP A 579 16.97 4.89 16.76
CA TRP A 579 17.21 6.22 17.33
C TRP A 579 18.69 6.60 17.47
N ARG A 580 19.63 5.71 17.11
CA ARG A 580 21.08 6.04 17.03
C ARG A 580 21.36 7.10 15.96
N GLY A 581 22.39 7.92 16.17
CA GLY A 581 22.76 9.04 15.28
C GLY A 581 22.96 8.66 13.81
N GLU A 582 23.57 7.49 13.54
CA GLU A 582 23.73 6.96 12.18
C GLU A 582 22.38 6.68 11.49
N SER A 583 21.44 6.10 12.23
CA SER A 583 20.08 5.87 11.76
C SER A 583 19.35 7.20 11.55
N LEU A 584 19.52 8.18 12.45
CA LEU A 584 18.90 9.50 12.32
C LEU A 584 19.24 10.14 10.96
N ARG A 585 20.51 10.06 10.53
CA ARG A 585 20.98 10.58 9.23
C ARG A 585 20.38 9.87 8.02
N TYR A 586 19.95 8.62 8.17
CA TYR A 586 19.26 7.86 7.12
C TYR A 586 17.77 8.21 7.02
N PHE A 587 17.18 8.65 8.13
CA PHE A 587 15.78 9.07 8.21
C PHE A 587 15.57 10.56 7.94
N ASP A 588 16.64 11.32 7.70
CA ASP A 588 16.59 12.75 7.45
C ASP A 588 16.20 13.04 5.99
N PRO A 589 15.00 13.61 5.72
CA PRO A 589 14.57 13.94 4.37
C PRO A 589 15.31 15.14 3.76
N THR A 590 16.05 15.90 4.58
CA THR A 590 16.73 17.14 4.17
C THR A 590 18.19 16.93 3.75
N ARG A 591 18.69 15.70 3.84
CA ARG A 591 20.09 15.42 3.55
C ARG A 591 20.37 15.56 2.05
N GLU A 592 21.14 16.59 1.70
CA GLU A 592 21.86 16.62 0.44
C GLU A 592 22.82 15.43 0.38
N PRO A 593 22.97 14.75 -0.78
CA PRO A 593 23.96 13.71 -0.92
C PRO A 593 25.32 14.27 -0.50
N PRO A 594 26.16 13.51 0.24
CA PRO A 594 27.49 13.98 0.59
C PRO A 594 28.16 14.45 -0.70
N PRO A 595 28.79 15.64 -0.71
CA PRO A 595 29.44 16.15 -1.91
C PRO A 595 30.34 15.04 -2.43
N THR A 596 30.06 14.58 -3.65
CA THR A 596 30.97 13.69 -4.37
C THR A 596 32.34 14.32 -4.29
N ALA A 597 33.35 13.55 -3.86
CA ALA A 597 34.72 14.02 -3.80
C ALA A 597 35.00 14.82 -5.08
N PRO A 598 35.50 16.07 -4.95
CA PRO A 598 35.68 16.93 -6.11
C PRO A 598 36.45 16.16 -7.17
N PRO A 599 36.03 16.21 -8.45
CA PRO A 599 36.82 15.63 -9.52
C PRO A 599 38.27 16.13 -9.38
N PRO A 600 39.28 15.28 -9.68
CA PRO A 600 40.68 15.70 -9.60
C PRO A 600 40.84 17.05 -10.31
N PRO A 601 41.54 18.01 -9.69
CA PRO A 601 41.50 19.41 -10.11
C PRO A 601 41.85 19.54 -11.59
N ALA A 602 40.87 19.98 -12.38
CA ALA A 602 41.13 20.54 -13.69
C ALA A 602 41.90 21.85 -13.48
N ALA A 603 42.97 22.04 -14.23
CA ALA A 603 43.90 23.17 -14.10
C ALA A 603 43.17 24.53 -13.96
N GLU A 604 43.58 25.29 -12.93
CA GLU A 604 43.02 26.60 -12.55
C GLU A 604 43.13 27.65 -13.67
N PRO A 605 42.06 28.39 -13.99
CA PRO A 605 42.14 29.72 -14.55
C PRO A 605 42.32 30.80 -13.45
N PRO A 606 42.85 32.00 -13.78
CA PRO A 606 43.43 32.96 -12.83
C PRO A 606 42.40 33.67 -11.93
N PRO A 607 42.84 34.23 -10.78
CA PRO A 607 41.95 34.78 -9.77
C PRO A 607 41.48 36.19 -10.12
N LEU A 608 40.22 36.48 -9.80
CA LEU A 608 39.69 37.84 -9.70
C LEU A 608 39.17 38.07 -8.28
N ALA A 609 39.83 39.04 -7.63
CA ALA A 609 39.44 40.01 -6.58
C ALA A 609 37.94 40.12 -6.23
N GLU A 610 37.46 40.55 -5.06
CA GLU A 610 37.99 40.95 -3.74
C GLU A 610 36.75 41.02 -2.80
N GLU A 611 36.96 40.98 -1.47
CA GLU A 611 35.95 40.96 -0.41
C GLU A 611 35.11 42.26 -0.26
N PRO A 612 33.92 42.18 0.38
CA PRO A 612 33.35 43.28 1.14
C PRO A 612 33.32 43.02 2.67
N PRO A 613 33.26 44.09 3.48
CA PRO A 613 33.82 44.18 4.84
C PRO A 613 32.93 43.65 5.98
N PRO A 614 33.49 43.45 7.20
CA PRO A 614 32.80 42.82 8.33
C PRO A 614 31.84 43.80 9.04
N GLY A 615 30.55 43.53 8.94
CA GLY A 615 29.48 44.31 9.60
C GLY A 615 28.60 43.46 10.52
N THR A 616 28.93 43.47 11.81
CA THR A 616 28.05 43.24 12.99
C THR A 616 26.96 42.16 12.87
N LEU A 617 27.28 40.95 13.33
CA LEU A 617 26.27 39.95 13.71
C LEU A 617 25.47 40.45 14.92
N PRO A 618 24.13 40.55 14.84
CA PRO A 618 23.31 40.77 16.03
C PRO A 618 23.42 39.56 16.95
N LYS A 619 23.70 39.80 18.24
CA LYS A 619 23.59 38.80 19.31
C LYS A 619 22.16 38.26 19.35
N LEU A 620 21.90 37.17 18.64
CA LEU A 620 20.74 36.29 18.84
C LEU A 620 20.97 35.53 20.15
N GLY A 621 20.68 36.19 21.27
CA GLY A 621 20.38 35.48 22.50
C GLY A 621 19.16 34.59 22.28
N PRO A 622 19.11 33.36 22.83
CA PRO A 622 17.95 32.51 22.72
C PRO A 622 16.85 33.01 23.65
N GLU A 623 16.28 34.19 23.37
CA GLU A 623 14.97 34.54 23.90
C GLU A 623 13.96 33.58 23.26
N ARG A 624 13.72 32.46 23.93
CA ARG A 624 12.57 31.60 23.65
C ARG A 624 11.33 32.45 23.88
N HIS A 625 10.83 33.08 22.80
CA HIS A 625 9.53 33.72 22.78
C HIS A 625 8.53 32.73 23.37
N ARG A 626 8.02 33.05 24.56
CA ARG A 626 6.89 32.33 25.15
C ARG A 626 5.71 32.66 24.25
N THR A 627 5.44 31.77 23.29
CA THR A 627 4.26 31.86 22.42
C THR A 627 3.04 32.12 23.28
N SER A 628 2.40 33.27 23.09
CA SER A 628 1.24 33.62 23.89
C SER A 628 0.13 32.60 23.61
N TRP A 629 -0.67 32.23 24.62
CA TRP A 629 -1.72 31.21 24.43
C TRP A 629 -2.68 31.58 23.29
N ARG A 630 -2.85 32.89 23.00
CA ARG A 630 -3.67 33.43 21.92
C ARG A 630 -3.12 33.13 20.51
N GLU A 631 -1.82 32.88 20.36
CA GLU A 631 -1.18 32.52 19.09
C GLU A 631 -1.29 31.04 18.73
N VAL A 632 -1.60 30.18 19.72
CA VAL A 632 -1.81 28.75 19.49
C VAL A 632 -3.12 28.55 18.71
N PRO A 633 -3.18 27.74 17.63
CA PRO A 633 -4.42 27.55 16.88
C PRO A 633 -5.54 27.03 17.78
N ARG A 634 -6.78 27.53 17.56
CA ARG A 634 -7.98 27.13 18.34
C ARG A 634 -8.19 25.61 18.40
N THR A 635 -7.78 24.88 17.36
CA THR A 635 -7.83 23.41 17.31
C THR A 635 -6.86 22.74 18.28
N VAL A 636 -5.66 23.30 18.45
CA VAL A 636 -4.66 22.83 19.43
C VAL A 636 -5.08 23.25 20.84
N GLN A 637 -5.59 24.46 21.03
CA GLN A 637 -6.16 24.91 22.30
C GLN A 637 -7.29 24.00 22.77
N ALA A 638 -8.25 23.71 21.87
CA ALA A 638 -9.36 22.80 22.14
C ALA A 638 -8.86 21.39 22.49
N ALA A 639 -7.86 20.86 21.76
CA ALA A 639 -7.27 19.56 22.07
C ALA A 639 -6.62 19.53 23.47
N VAL A 640 -5.88 20.57 23.85
CA VAL A 640 -5.23 20.68 25.16
C VAL A 640 -6.25 20.84 26.29
N LEU A 641 -7.33 21.62 26.08
CA LEU A 641 -8.44 21.72 27.04
C LEU A 641 -9.15 20.37 27.20
N LEU A 642 -9.37 19.64 26.10
CA LEU A 642 -9.98 18.31 26.15
C LEU A 642 -9.08 17.29 26.85
N MET A 643 -7.77 17.41 26.70
CA MET A 643 -6.79 16.62 27.45
C MET A 643 -6.82 16.92 28.94
N ALA A 644 -6.99 18.19 29.33
CA ALA A 644 -7.13 18.59 30.73
C ALA A 644 -8.48 18.13 31.33
N ALA A 645 -9.56 18.16 30.56
CA ALA A 645 -10.86 17.61 30.99
C ALA A 645 -10.81 16.09 31.16
N GLY A 646 -10.21 15.37 30.20
CA GLY A 646 -9.99 13.92 30.30
C GLY A 646 -9.11 13.54 31.49
N MET A 647 -8.15 14.40 31.85
CA MET A 647 -7.31 14.24 33.03
C MET A 647 -8.13 14.35 34.33
N ALA A 648 -8.97 15.38 34.46
CA ALA A 648 -9.84 15.53 35.63
C ALA A 648 -10.78 14.31 35.80
N ALA A 649 -11.33 13.81 34.68
CA ALA A 649 -12.16 12.60 34.69
C ALA A 649 -11.37 11.34 35.09
N LEU A 650 -10.13 11.17 34.61
CA LEU A 650 -9.28 10.03 34.96
C LEU A 650 -8.90 10.04 36.44
N THR A 651 -8.55 11.20 36.99
CA THR A 651 -8.23 11.35 38.42
C THR A 651 -9.44 11.05 39.28
N LEU A 652 -10.63 11.53 38.91
CA LEU A 652 -11.87 11.22 39.60
C LEU A 652 -12.18 9.71 39.56
N ALA A 653 -12.03 9.08 38.39
CA ALA A 653 -12.23 7.64 38.23
C ALA A 653 -11.25 6.80 39.08
N GLY A 654 -9.96 7.19 39.07
CA GLY A 654 -8.92 6.56 39.89
C GLY A 654 -9.21 6.71 41.38
N TYR A 655 -9.66 7.89 41.82
CA TYR A 655 -10.06 8.14 43.20
C TYR A 655 -11.26 7.26 43.61
N LEU A 656 -12.34 7.24 42.83
CA LEU A 656 -13.51 6.41 43.09
C LEU A 656 -13.17 4.92 43.15
N LEU A 657 -12.29 4.46 42.27
CA LEU A 657 -11.81 3.07 42.26
C LEU A 657 -10.97 2.75 43.51
N THR A 658 -10.04 3.63 43.87
CA THR A 658 -9.19 3.47 45.07
C THR A 658 -10.06 3.47 46.33
N PHE A 659 -11.04 4.37 46.41
CA PHE A 659 -12.00 4.44 47.51
C PHE A 659 -12.81 3.16 47.64
N ARG A 660 -13.32 2.60 46.53
CA ARG A 660 -14.04 1.31 46.55
C ARG A 660 -13.16 0.14 46.99
N LEU A 661 -11.90 0.10 46.54
CA LEU A 661 -10.95 -0.94 46.95
C LEU A 661 -10.62 -0.85 48.44
N LEU A 662 -10.45 0.37 48.97
CA LEU A 662 -10.25 0.60 50.41
C LEU A 662 -11.49 0.25 51.22
N HIS A 663 -12.68 0.61 50.74
CA HIS A 663 -13.93 0.27 51.43
C HIS A 663 -14.17 -1.25 51.45
N ALA A 664 -13.86 -1.94 50.34
CA ALA A 664 -13.89 -3.40 50.29
C ALA A 664 -12.86 -4.05 51.21
N ALA A 665 -11.69 -3.42 51.41
CA ALA A 665 -10.67 -3.86 52.36
C ALA A 665 -11.04 -3.63 53.84
N GLN A 666 -12.02 -2.76 54.10
CA GLN A 666 -12.51 -2.43 55.45
C GLN A 666 -13.74 -3.26 55.87
N ALA A 667 -14.32 -4.07 54.98
CA ALA A 667 -15.42 -4.95 55.34
C ALA A 667 -14.96 -5.93 56.44
N PRO A 668 -15.64 -5.98 57.60
CA PRO A 668 -15.19 -6.79 58.74
C PRO A 668 -15.12 -8.27 58.35
N ALA A 669 -13.95 -8.88 58.56
CA ALA A 669 -13.77 -10.31 58.37
C ALA A 669 -14.71 -11.06 59.33
N ALA A 670 -15.56 -11.95 58.79
CA ALA A 670 -16.57 -12.66 59.58
C ALA A 670 -15.99 -13.63 60.63
N SER A 671 -14.67 -13.88 60.62
CA SER A 671 -13.95 -14.62 61.67
C SER A 671 -12.47 -14.22 61.71
N THR A 672 -11.93 -13.99 62.90
CA THR A 672 -10.54 -13.56 63.13
C THR A 672 -9.47 -14.59 62.77
N ASP A 673 -9.85 -15.86 62.55
CA ASP A 673 -8.90 -16.96 62.26
C ASP A 673 -8.71 -17.26 60.76
N ASP A 674 -9.35 -16.51 59.85
CA ASP A 674 -9.21 -16.77 58.42
C ASP A 674 -7.96 -16.08 57.83
N ILE A 675 -6.87 -16.85 57.70
CA ILE A 675 -5.64 -16.45 56.99
C ILE A 675 -5.96 -15.93 55.57
N ASN A 676 -7.01 -16.45 54.92
CA ASN A 676 -7.43 -15.94 53.60
C ASN A 676 -8.05 -14.54 53.70
N GLY A 677 -8.67 -14.19 54.82
CA GLY A 677 -9.17 -12.85 55.12
C GLY A 677 -8.03 -11.83 55.19
N GLN A 678 -6.96 -12.13 55.92
CA GLN A 678 -5.75 -11.28 55.98
C GLN A 678 -5.07 -11.15 54.61
N LEU A 679 -4.93 -12.24 53.84
CA LEU A 679 -4.38 -12.19 52.48
C LEU A 679 -5.24 -11.34 51.52
N ARG A 680 -6.58 -11.43 51.60
CA ARG A 680 -7.49 -10.57 50.82
C ARG A 680 -7.38 -9.10 51.23
N GLN A 681 -7.27 -8.82 52.52
CA GLN A 681 -7.11 -7.45 53.02
C GLN A 681 -5.76 -6.84 52.59
N THR A 682 -4.69 -7.62 52.66
CA THR A 682 -3.35 -7.18 52.24
C THR A 682 -3.28 -6.97 50.73
N SER A 683 -3.88 -7.88 49.94
CA SER A 683 -3.89 -7.78 48.47
C SER A 683 -4.77 -6.62 47.97
N SER A 684 -5.89 -6.33 48.62
CA SER A 684 -6.75 -5.19 48.28
C SER A 684 -6.11 -3.85 48.65
N ALA A 685 -5.43 -3.76 49.80
CA ALA A 685 -4.64 -2.58 50.20
C ALA A 685 -3.47 -2.32 49.23
N LEU A 686 -2.70 -3.36 48.88
CA LEU A 686 -1.63 -3.26 47.86
C LEU A 686 -2.19 -2.89 46.48
N GLY A 687 -3.35 -3.45 46.11
CA GLY A 687 -4.05 -3.10 44.88
C GLY A 687 -4.48 -1.63 44.85
N ALA A 688 -5.00 -1.09 45.95
CA ALA A 688 -5.36 0.32 46.07
C ALA A 688 -4.14 1.24 45.92
N VAL A 689 -3.01 0.91 46.56
CA VAL A 689 -1.76 1.66 46.44
C VAL A 689 -1.22 1.63 45.00
N ALA A 690 -1.21 0.47 44.36
CA ALA A 690 -0.76 0.33 42.98
C ALA A 690 -1.63 1.11 41.98
N VAL A 691 -2.96 1.11 42.17
CA VAL A 691 -3.90 1.89 41.37
C VAL A 691 -3.66 3.40 41.55
N ALA A 692 -3.48 3.85 42.80
CA ALA A 692 -3.20 5.25 43.10
C ALA A 692 -1.88 5.71 42.46
N LEU A 693 -0.80 4.93 42.60
CA LEU A 693 0.50 5.25 42.00
C LEU A 693 0.43 5.31 40.46
N THR A 694 -0.27 4.36 39.85
CA THR A 694 -0.48 4.32 38.40
C THR A 694 -1.25 5.54 37.91
N ALA A 695 -2.28 5.97 38.67
CA ALA A 695 -3.04 7.18 38.34
C ALA A 695 -2.17 8.45 38.41
N VAL A 696 -1.28 8.56 39.40
CA VAL A 696 -0.33 9.69 39.53
C VAL A 696 0.68 9.72 38.37
N ILE A 697 1.24 8.57 37.99
CA ILE A 697 2.19 8.49 36.86
C ILE A 697 1.48 8.85 35.55
N ALA A 698 0.28 8.31 35.32
CA ALA A 698 -0.52 8.62 34.14
C ALA A 698 -0.83 10.13 34.07
N LEU A 699 -1.19 10.74 35.20
CA LEU A 699 -1.42 12.17 35.34
C LEU A 699 -0.18 12.99 34.94
N ALA A 700 0.99 12.67 35.50
CA ALA A 700 2.24 13.37 35.20
C ALA A 700 2.63 13.26 33.71
N CYS A 701 2.52 12.07 33.12
CA CYS A 701 2.75 11.87 31.69
C CYS A 701 1.77 12.69 30.83
N TRP A 702 0.50 12.75 31.21
CA TRP A 702 -0.53 13.46 30.46
C TRP A 702 -0.34 14.98 30.52
N VAL A 703 0.00 15.53 31.69
CA VAL A 703 0.37 16.95 31.87
C VAL A 703 1.57 17.30 30.99
N TRP A 704 2.59 16.43 30.98
CA TRP A 704 3.77 16.63 30.15
C TRP A 704 3.40 16.66 28.66
N VAL A 705 2.62 15.68 28.18
CA VAL A 705 2.16 15.63 26.78
C VAL A 705 1.37 16.88 26.39
N ALA A 706 0.41 17.30 27.21
CA ALA A 706 -0.39 18.49 26.96
C ALA A 706 0.50 19.75 26.87
N THR A 707 1.52 19.84 27.73
CA THR A 707 2.51 20.92 27.72
C THR A 707 3.35 20.91 26.45
N GLN A 708 3.77 19.74 25.95
CA GLN A 708 4.52 19.61 24.70
C GLN A 708 3.67 19.99 23.48
N CYS A 709 2.39 19.59 23.47
CA CYS A 709 1.44 19.97 22.42
C CYS A 709 1.22 21.49 22.38
N ARG A 710 1.10 22.13 23.55
CA ARG A 710 0.98 23.59 23.67
C ARG A 710 2.20 24.34 23.16
N ARG A 711 3.39 23.77 23.30
CA ARG A 711 4.66 24.37 22.83
C ARG A 711 4.90 24.18 21.32
N GLY A 712 3.97 23.58 20.58
CA GLY A 712 4.13 23.32 19.14
C GLY A 712 5.18 22.27 18.81
N HIS A 713 5.70 21.53 19.80
CA HIS A 713 6.72 20.52 19.52
C HIS A 713 6.10 19.33 18.77
N PRO A 714 6.65 18.92 17.60
CA PRO A 714 6.12 17.77 16.85
C PRO A 714 6.19 16.47 17.67
N ARG A 715 7.13 16.37 18.62
CA ARG A 715 7.23 15.27 19.59
C ARG A 715 6.01 15.18 20.52
N GLY A 716 5.45 16.32 20.93
CA GLY A 716 4.23 16.36 21.76
C GLY A 716 3.04 15.74 21.05
N ARG A 717 2.86 16.07 19.77
CA ARG A 717 1.78 15.48 18.94
C ARG A 717 1.92 13.97 18.76
N VAL A 718 3.15 13.49 18.59
CA VAL A 718 3.42 12.05 18.52
C VAL A 718 3.13 11.39 19.87
N ALA A 719 3.66 11.94 20.97
CA ALA A 719 3.45 11.42 22.32
C ALA A 719 1.96 11.35 22.68
N ALA A 720 1.18 12.39 22.38
CA ALA A 720 -0.28 12.40 22.54
C ALA A 720 -0.97 11.28 21.78
N THR A 721 -0.53 10.99 20.55
CA THR A 721 -1.07 9.91 19.74
C THR A 721 -0.81 8.55 20.37
N VAL A 722 0.40 8.34 20.89
CA VAL A 722 0.76 7.12 21.61
C VAL A 722 -0.07 6.96 22.86
N THR A 723 -0.02 7.92 23.77
CA THR A 723 -0.68 7.84 25.08
C THR A 723 -2.19 7.81 24.95
N GLY A 724 -2.77 8.59 24.04
CA GLY A 724 -4.20 8.58 23.74
C GLY A 724 -4.69 7.25 23.21
N SER A 725 -3.98 6.67 22.23
CA SER A 725 -4.34 5.35 21.68
C SER A 725 -4.21 4.25 22.73
N LEU A 726 -3.14 4.32 23.55
CA LEU A 726 -2.90 3.37 24.64
C LEU A 726 -4.02 3.42 25.68
N MET A 727 -4.44 4.62 26.09
CA MET A 727 -5.56 4.81 27.01
C MET A 727 -6.88 4.30 26.42
N THR A 728 -7.17 4.60 25.15
CA THR A 728 -8.38 4.10 24.48
C THR A 728 -8.42 2.58 24.48
N VAL A 729 -7.32 1.91 24.11
CA VAL A 729 -7.24 0.44 24.11
C VAL A 729 -7.39 -0.11 25.53
N ALA A 730 -6.68 0.45 26.51
CA ALA A 730 -6.78 -0.01 27.90
C ALA A 730 -8.20 0.17 28.47
N ALA A 731 -8.86 1.29 28.17
CA ALA A 731 -10.23 1.58 28.59
C ALA A 731 -11.24 0.64 27.92
N SER A 732 -11.13 0.40 26.62
CA SER A 732 -11.99 -0.53 25.89
C SER A 732 -11.78 -1.98 26.35
N LEU A 733 -10.53 -2.39 26.55
CA LEU A 733 -10.20 -3.71 27.04
C LEU A 733 -10.75 -3.93 28.44
N ARG A 734 -10.62 -2.94 29.33
CA ARG A 734 -11.19 -3.00 30.67
C ARG A 734 -12.71 -3.10 30.64
N ALA A 735 -13.39 -2.28 29.84
CA ALA A 735 -14.84 -2.32 29.67
C ALA A 735 -15.35 -3.69 29.18
N LEU A 736 -14.55 -4.40 28.36
CA LEU A 736 -14.87 -5.75 27.90
C LEU A 736 -14.60 -6.84 28.95
N LEU A 737 -13.62 -6.62 29.84
CA LEU A 737 -13.14 -7.64 30.78
C LEU A 737 -13.76 -7.56 32.18
N THR A 738 -14.44 -6.46 32.54
CA THR A 738 -15.09 -6.32 33.86
C THR A 738 -16.62 -6.49 33.73
N PRO A 739 -17.24 -7.45 34.44
CA PRO A 739 -18.68 -7.62 34.41
C PRO A 739 -19.41 -6.40 35.00
N ALA A 740 -20.28 -5.80 34.18
CA ALA A 740 -21.45 -4.97 34.51
C ALA A 740 -21.37 -3.84 35.55
N ASP A 741 -20.24 -3.15 35.71
CA ASP A 741 -20.22 -1.86 36.44
C ASP A 741 -20.43 -0.70 35.46
N LEU A 742 -21.69 -0.49 35.09
CA LEU A 742 -22.14 0.53 34.13
C LEU A 742 -21.51 1.93 34.32
N PRO A 743 -21.37 2.48 35.55
CA PRO A 743 -20.71 3.78 35.75
C PRO A 743 -19.21 3.76 35.41
N LEU A 744 -18.50 2.68 35.72
CA LEU A 744 -17.08 2.55 35.38
C LEU A 744 -16.88 2.41 33.86
N THR A 745 -17.74 1.63 33.21
CA THR A 745 -17.76 1.46 31.74
C THR A 745 -18.07 2.77 31.03
N ALA A 746 -19.06 3.53 31.52
CA ALA A 746 -19.38 4.86 30.99
C ALA A 746 -18.19 5.82 31.14
N CYS A 747 -17.51 5.80 32.28
CA CYS A 747 -16.31 6.62 32.51
C CYS A 747 -15.16 6.24 31.54
N CYS A 748 -14.92 4.94 31.34
CA CYS A 748 -13.93 4.45 30.38
C CYS A 748 -14.27 4.84 28.93
N ALA A 749 -15.55 4.79 28.55
CA ALA A 749 -16.00 5.22 27.23
C ALA A 749 -15.83 6.73 27.02
N VAL A 750 -16.16 7.54 28.03
CA VAL A 750 -15.94 9.01 27.99
C VAL A 750 -14.45 9.33 27.84
N LEU A 751 -13.57 8.65 28.58
CA LEU A 751 -12.11 8.80 28.47
C LEU A 751 -11.59 8.40 27.09
N ALA A 752 -12.07 7.29 26.54
CA ALA A 752 -11.71 6.85 25.19
C ALA A 752 -12.15 7.87 24.12
N LEU A 753 -13.36 8.43 24.25
CA LEU A 753 -13.89 9.45 23.35
C LEU A 753 -13.15 10.79 23.46
N THR A 754 -12.78 11.21 24.68
CA THR A 754 -11.97 12.42 24.87
C THR A 754 -10.58 12.24 24.26
N ALA A 755 -9.91 11.11 24.51
CA ALA A 755 -8.62 10.82 23.89
C ALA A 755 -8.72 10.84 22.35
N LEU A 756 -9.70 10.15 21.76
CA LEU A 756 -9.90 10.12 20.31
C LEU A 756 -10.16 11.52 19.73
N THR A 757 -11.03 12.31 20.38
CA THR A 757 -11.37 13.66 19.93
C THR A 757 -10.16 14.59 19.98
N ALA A 758 -9.36 14.53 21.04
CA ALA A 758 -8.11 15.29 21.14
C ALA A 758 -7.13 14.90 20.01
N LEU A 759 -7.06 13.63 19.64
CA LEU A 759 -6.24 13.17 18.52
C LEU A 759 -6.72 13.69 17.17
N LEU A 760 -8.03 13.64 16.91
CA LEU A 760 -8.61 14.18 15.69
C LEU A 760 -8.31 15.69 15.55
N LEU A 761 -8.42 16.43 16.64
CA LEU A 761 -8.10 17.87 16.68
C LEU A 761 -6.60 18.14 16.46
N LEU A 762 -5.71 17.36 17.08
CA LEU A 762 -4.27 17.50 16.89
C LEU A 762 -3.81 17.18 15.46
N TRP A 763 -4.47 16.24 14.78
CA TRP A 763 -4.15 15.86 13.39
C TRP A 763 -4.93 16.63 12.33
N HIS A 764 -5.82 17.53 12.75
CA HIS A 764 -6.56 18.42 11.86
C HIS A 764 -5.60 19.29 11.03
N ARG A 765 -6.01 19.67 9.81
CA ARG A 765 -5.19 20.47 8.88
C ARG A 765 -4.72 21.80 9.50
N GLY A 766 -5.58 22.44 10.31
CA GLY A 766 -5.25 23.68 11.02
C GLY A 766 -4.11 23.53 12.03
N SER A 767 -4.02 22.38 12.71
CA SER A 767 -2.97 22.08 13.68
C SER A 767 -1.62 21.77 13.02
N LYS A 768 -1.60 21.35 11.75
CA LYS A 768 -0.37 20.96 11.05
C LYS A 768 0.65 22.10 10.96
N ARG A 769 0.20 23.34 10.77
CA ARG A 769 1.09 24.52 10.69
C ARG A 769 1.79 24.78 12.01
N HIS A 770 1.09 24.64 13.14
CA HIS A 770 1.68 24.84 14.47
C HIS A 770 2.73 23.78 14.85
N PHE A 771 2.65 22.59 14.27
CA PHE A 771 3.64 21.52 14.49
C PHE A 771 4.63 21.36 13.32
N ALA A 772 4.48 22.14 12.26
CA ALA A 772 5.48 22.20 11.19
C ALA A 772 6.60 23.08 11.72
N THR A 773 7.74 22.46 12.00
CA THR A 773 8.91 23.16 12.50
C THR A 773 9.44 24.08 11.39
N ASP A 774 8.94 25.31 11.32
CA ASP A 774 9.50 26.38 10.48
C ASP A 774 10.79 26.93 11.10
N GLN A 775 11.71 26.03 11.47
CA GLN A 775 13.07 26.45 11.86
C GLN A 775 13.88 26.95 10.65
N ASN A 776 13.45 26.66 9.42
CA ASN A 776 14.11 27.15 8.20
C ASN A 776 13.40 28.34 7.53
N GLU A 777 12.12 28.61 7.80
CA GLU A 777 11.42 29.76 7.17
C GLU A 777 11.60 31.08 7.94
N GLN A 778 12.08 31.04 9.19
CA GLN A 778 12.35 32.25 9.98
C GLN A 778 13.78 32.78 9.88
N GLN A 779 14.64 32.21 9.03
CA GLN A 779 15.80 32.98 8.56
C GLN A 779 15.26 34.10 7.66
N PRO A 780 15.33 35.38 8.07
CA PRO A 780 14.84 36.47 7.25
C PRO A 780 15.56 36.38 5.90
N ARG A 781 14.79 36.25 4.82
CA ARG A 781 15.34 36.37 3.47
C ARG A 781 16.15 37.67 3.44
N PRO A 782 17.45 37.64 3.06
CA PRO A 782 18.17 38.88 2.86
C PRO A 782 17.36 39.75 1.90
N PRO A 783 17.20 41.05 2.19
CA PRO A 783 16.41 41.94 1.36
C PRO A 783 16.97 41.87 -0.07
N THR A 784 16.17 41.36 -0.99
CA THR A 784 16.47 41.45 -2.42
C THR A 784 16.47 42.93 -2.76
N ARG A 785 17.66 43.53 -2.93
CA ARG A 785 17.81 44.86 -3.53
C ARG A 785 17.09 44.84 -4.88
N ARG A 786 16.05 45.67 -5.00
CA ARG A 786 15.42 45.99 -6.28
C ARG A 786 16.27 47.02 -7.01
#